data_AF-A0A7G9FMA5-F1
#
_entry.id   AF-A0A7G9FMA5-F1
#
_cell.length_a   1.000
_cell.length_b   1.000
_cell.length_c   1.000
_cell.angle_alpha   90.00
_cell.angle_beta   90.00
_cell.angle_gamma   90.00
#
_symmetry.space_group_name_H-M   'P 1'
#
loop_
_entity.id
_entity.type
_entity.pdbx_description
1 polymer ?
#
loop_
_entity_poly.entity_id
_entity_poly.type
_entity_poly.pdbx_seq_one_letter_code
_entity_poly.pdbx_strand_id
1 'polypeptide(L)'
;MGQIKRVLSFSKRMMRCLGKEGWHVFCYKLNHRLHKKNEYDMWMLQNEQQYKEPEQELEYKPLISVVVPVYNVEPQMLTACIQSVQNQTYDNWELCLVDDCSTDARVRETLRQFEGVERIKIKYRSENGHISRTTNDGIAMAEGEFVALLDCDDLYAENALYEIAKKLNEDHTLDFIYSDEDKLSEDGTKRRNPFFKPDWSPDTFMSLMYTCHLAVYRKSLLDEMGGLRVGLEGSQDYDLVLRVMEKTNRIGHVPKILYHWREREESTANDISAKPYIIETTKKAKLEALERRGVKGHLEYIKDIVMFRVVYEVVGNPKVSIIIPSKDNYDILKQCLTSIRKETKYQNYEIIVVDNGSAEETHAKYTQMCKELDCKYHYAPMEFNFSKMCNIGAHLADGQFLLFLNDDIRVEGAEWLERMLGHAQQPHTGAVGCKLIYPNTNLIQHVGVVSFMVGPGHAFQRINDDLNCYWGRNKLEYNYSAVTGACLMIDRNKYDQVGGFSEQLPVAYNDIDLCFNLVEAGYYNVVRTDVRLYHYESVSRGYDAVSPEKAARQQREMKKLYDRHPEFKGYDPCYNPNLIGNSDNFSLRLLKVKEIETPEETQQVLVEKGSLQYKVEEFTDEAVVKISGWALNRKTLRAGTLNIVLTGQDKQQYIVKSERLYRPDVRDAFGKRRLAFAGFEAAFIKQNLPKQHYEVSLVLDGDARMVGSIVVA
;
A
#
# COMPACT_ATOMS: atom_id res chain seq x y z
N MET A 1 27.80 24.36 -7.35
CA MET A 1 26.59 25.22 -7.20
C MET A 1 25.30 24.47 -6.82
N GLY A 2 25.06 23.23 -7.28
CA GLY A 2 23.82 22.47 -6.99
C GLY A 2 23.64 21.99 -5.53
N GLN A 3 24.72 21.58 -4.86
CA GLN A 3 24.67 21.23 -3.42
C GLN A 3 24.38 22.44 -2.53
N ILE A 4 24.95 23.62 -2.85
CA ILE A 4 24.69 24.87 -2.14
C ILE A 4 23.23 25.33 -2.33
N LYS A 5 22.66 25.17 -3.53
CA LYS A 5 21.23 25.43 -3.79
C LYS A 5 20.31 24.42 -3.06
N ARG A 6 20.71 23.14 -2.94
CA ARG A 6 19.99 22.13 -2.13
C ARG A 6 20.01 22.50 -0.65
N VAL A 7 21.16 22.88 -0.09
CA VAL A 7 21.31 23.35 1.30
C VAL A 7 20.52 24.65 1.55
N LEU A 8 20.49 25.58 0.59
CA LEU A 8 19.72 26.84 0.67
C LEU A 8 18.20 26.63 0.51
N SER A 9 17.76 25.67 -0.30
CA SER A 9 16.33 25.31 -0.44
C SER A 9 15.83 24.52 0.78
N PHE A 10 16.70 23.66 1.32
CA PHE A 10 16.49 22.94 2.56
C PHE A 10 16.40 23.94 3.71
N SER A 11 17.34 24.88 3.84
CA SER A 11 17.32 25.92 4.88
C SER A 11 16.11 26.85 4.75
N LYS A 12 15.66 27.20 3.55
CA LYS A 12 14.41 27.97 3.33
C LYS A 12 13.15 27.19 3.70
N ARG A 13 13.08 25.88 3.43
CA ARG A 13 11.94 25.01 3.79
C ARG A 13 11.92 24.73 5.29
N MET A 14 13.09 24.58 5.88
CA MET A 14 13.35 24.47 7.31
C MET A 14 12.99 25.77 8.04
N MET A 15 13.33 26.94 7.49
CA MET A 15 12.88 28.24 8.01
C MET A 15 11.37 28.50 7.82
N ARG A 16 10.75 28.00 6.74
CA ARG A 16 9.29 28.04 6.58
C ARG A 16 8.55 27.12 7.56
N CYS A 17 9.10 25.94 7.86
CA CYS A 17 8.60 25.05 8.90
C CYS A 17 8.69 25.74 10.28
N LEU A 18 9.81 26.43 10.55
CA LEU A 18 9.96 27.31 11.72
C LEU A 18 8.87 28.40 11.77
N GLY A 19 8.62 29.08 10.65
CA GLY A 19 7.69 30.22 10.59
C GLY A 19 6.21 29.86 10.64
N LYS A 20 5.80 28.71 10.07
CA LYS A 20 4.39 28.27 10.01
C LYS A 20 4.00 27.32 11.15
N GLU A 21 4.88 26.40 11.50
CA GLU A 21 4.58 25.30 12.43
C GLU A 21 5.30 25.47 13.77
N GLY A 22 6.40 26.24 13.80
CA GLY A 22 7.15 26.56 15.01
C GLY A 22 8.39 25.67 15.20
N TRP A 23 9.32 26.15 16.03
CA TRP A 23 10.62 25.51 16.32
C TRP A 23 10.50 24.04 16.78
N HIS A 24 9.48 23.70 17.55
CA HIS A 24 9.32 22.35 18.08
C HIS A 24 8.94 21.31 17.01
N VAL A 25 8.16 21.70 16.01
CA VAL A 25 7.73 20.83 14.88
C VAL A 25 8.89 20.56 13.94
N PHE A 26 9.70 21.59 13.74
CA PHE A 26 10.93 21.52 12.99
C PHE A 26 11.90 20.48 13.56
N CYS A 27 12.15 20.52 14.87
CA CYS A 27 13.07 19.58 15.52
C CYS A 27 12.53 18.14 15.47
N TYR A 28 11.22 17.95 15.65
CA TYR A 28 10.56 16.65 15.54
C TYR A 28 10.74 16.03 14.13
N LYS A 29 10.41 16.79 13.07
CA LYS A 29 10.53 16.33 11.67
C LYS A 29 11.98 16.06 11.25
N LEU A 30 12.95 16.79 11.83
CA LEU A 30 14.37 16.58 11.58
C LEU A 30 14.87 15.32 12.30
N ASN A 31 14.50 15.11 13.56
CA ASN A 31 14.96 13.97 14.36
C ASN A 31 14.41 12.63 13.83
N HIS A 32 13.15 12.61 13.39
CA HIS A 32 12.52 11.43 12.77
C HIS A 32 13.17 11.03 11.43
N ARG A 33 13.83 11.96 10.73
CA ARG A 33 14.54 11.67 9.48
C ARG A 33 15.96 11.15 9.68
N LEU A 34 16.53 11.31 10.88
CA LEU A 34 17.94 11.01 11.16
C LEU A 34 18.16 9.66 11.88
N HIS A 35 17.11 9.03 12.43
CA HIS A 35 17.21 7.75 13.13
C HIS A 35 16.55 6.63 12.32
N LYS A 36 17.32 5.96 11.44
CA LYS A 36 16.85 4.96 10.47
C LYS A 36 17.46 3.55 10.64
N LYS A 37 18.21 3.30 11.71
CA LYS A 37 18.75 1.96 12.03
C LYS A 37 17.86 1.32 13.11
N ASN A 38 17.41 0.10 12.85
CA ASN A 38 16.59 -0.78 13.72
C ASN A 38 15.06 -0.71 13.59
N GLU A 39 14.50 -0.12 12.53
CA GLU A 39 13.04 -0.10 12.34
C GLU A 39 12.46 -1.51 12.16
N TYR A 40 13.07 -2.32 11.28
CA TYR A 40 12.55 -3.66 11.00
C TYR A 40 12.77 -4.66 12.14
N ASP A 41 13.92 -4.59 12.81
CA ASP A 41 14.20 -5.43 13.99
C ASP A 41 13.13 -5.24 15.08
N MET A 42 12.69 -3.99 15.29
CA MET A 42 11.62 -3.67 16.23
C MET A 42 10.26 -4.17 15.75
N TRP A 43 9.96 -4.07 14.45
CA TRP A 43 8.73 -4.63 13.90
C TRP A 43 8.68 -6.16 14.09
N MET A 44 9.77 -6.88 13.83
CA MET A 44 9.85 -8.34 14.03
C MET A 44 9.59 -8.70 15.50
N LEU A 45 10.23 -8.00 16.44
CA LEU A 45 9.99 -8.20 17.87
C LEU A 45 8.53 -7.96 18.29
N GLN A 46 7.79 -7.11 17.59
CA GLN A 46 6.41 -6.78 17.94
C GLN A 46 5.37 -7.72 17.33
N ASN A 47 5.62 -8.17 16.10
CA ASN A 47 4.61 -8.85 15.30
C ASN A 47 4.87 -10.35 15.19
N GLU A 48 6.09 -10.83 15.50
CA GLU A 48 6.49 -12.22 15.28
C GLU A 48 6.75 -13.03 16.55
N GLN A 49 6.69 -12.42 17.75
CA GLN A 49 6.96 -13.13 19.01
C GLN A 49 5.89 -14.18 19.39
N GLN A 50 4.76 -14.24 18.68
CA GLN A 50 3.60 -15.07 19.02
C GLN A 50 3.58 -16.45 18.33
N TYR A 51 4.49 -16.74 17.39
CA TYR A 51 4.33 -17.87 16.46
C TYR A 51 4.62 -19.28 17.02
N LYS A 52 4.89 -19.44 18.31
CA LYS A 52 5.34 -20.74 18.86
C LYS A 52 4.24 -21.79 19.01
N GLU A 53 2.97 -21.38 19.08
CA GLU A 53 1.85 -22.31 19.22
C GLU A 53 0.70 -21.90 18.28
N PRO A 54 -0.03 -22.85 17.68
CA PRO A 54 -1.23 -22.55 16.91
C PRO A 54 -2.24 -21.73 17.73
N GLU A 55 -2.63 -20.57 17.22
CA GLU A 55 -3.59 -19.69 17.90
C GLU A 55 -4.96 -20.34 18.12
N GLN A 56 -5.34 -21.27 17.23
CA GLN A 56 -6.64 -21.94 17.20
C GLN A 56 -6.54 -23.31 16.54
N GLU A 57 -7.46 -24.21 16.88
CA GLU A 57 -7.62 -25.48 16.19
C GLU A 57 -8.32 -25.26 14.84
N LEU A 58 -7.77 -25.83 13.76
CA LEU A 58 -8.32 -25.72 12.40
C LEU A 58 -9.23 -26.91 12.10
N GLU A 59 -10.41 -26.65 11.54
CA GLU A 59 -11.36 -27.69 11.12
C GLU A 59 -10.91 -28.34 9.80
N TYR A 60 -10.54 -27.50 8.83
CA TYR A 60 -10.00 -27.95 7.56
C TYR A 60 -8.47 -27.98 7.61
N LYS A 61 -7.91 -29.18 7.47
CA LYS A 61 -6.46 -29.43 7.52
C LYS A 61 -5.98 -30.04 6.20
N PRO A 62 -5.90 -29.27 5.10
CA PRO A 62 -5.43 -29.80 3.82
C PRO A 62 -3.96 -30.22 3.88
N LEU A 63 -3.60 -31.30 3.17
CA LEU A 63 -2.19 -31.64 2.98
C LEU A 63 -1.54 -30.58 2.07
N ILE A 64 -0.47 -29.94 2.55
CA ILE A 64 0.33 -28.99 1.77
C ILE A 64 1.66 -29.65 1.39
N SER A 65 1.89 -29.83 0.10
CA SER A 65 3.17 -30.33 -0.43
C SER A 65 4.12 -29.18 -0.71
N VAL A 66 5.26 -29.14 -0.01
CA VAL A 66 6.33 -28.17 -0.27
C VAL A 66 7.27 -28.74 -1.32
N VAL A 67 7.42 -28.06 -2.45
CA VAL A 67 8.29 -28.47 -3.56
C VAL A 67 9.56 -27.64 -3.54
N VAL A 68 10.71 -28.33 -3.49
CA VAL A 68 12.04 -27.72 -3.41
C VAL A 68 12.93 -28.26 -4.54
N PRO A 69 13.16 -27.47 -5.60
CA PRO A 69 14.18 -27.77 -6.60
C PRO A 69 15.58 -27.50 -6.03
N VAL A 70 16.50 -28.43 -6.19
CA VAL A 70 17.85 -28.38 -5.57
C VAL A 70 18.92 -28.43 -6.67
N TYR A 71 19.82 -27.45 -6.69
CA TYR A 71 20.99 -27.46 -7.57
C TYR A 71 22.16 -26.69 -6.96
N ASN A 72 23.29 -27.37 -6.71
CA ASN A 72 24.57 -26.77 -6.31
C ASN A 72 24.47 -25.70 -5.19
N VAL A 73 23.66 -25.97 -4.16
CA VAL A 73 23.49 -25.11 -2.99
C VAL A 73 24.44 -25.51 -1.86
N GLU A 74 24.87 -24.57 -1.02
CA GLU A 74 25.72 -24.91 0.11
C GLU A 74 24.97 -25.82 1.12
N PRO A 75 25.61 -26.90 1.61
CA PRO A 75 24.98 -27.89 2.50
C PRO A 75 24.24 -27.31 3.70
N GLN A 76 24.78 -26.27 4.33
CA GLN A 76 24.18 -25.64 5.51
C GLN A 76 22.88 -24.91 5.16
N MET A 77 22.81 -24.29 3.98
CA MET A 77 21.60 -23.60 3.51
C MET A 77 20.52 -24.62 3.18
N LEU A 78 20.87 -25.70 2.47
CA LEU A 78 19.92 -26.78 2.18
C LEU A 78 19.39 -27.45 3.45
N THR A 79 20.26 -27.69 4.42
CA THR A 79 19.87 -28.23 5.72
C THR A 79 18.90 -27.29 6.43
N ALA A 80 19.18 -25.98 6.44
CA ALA A 80 18.31 -24.98 7.05
C ALA A 80 16.95 -24.86 6.32
N CYS A 81 16.95 -24.92 4.99
CA CYS A 81 15.75 -24.95 4.15
C CYS A 81 14.84 -26.13 4.55
N ILE A 82 15.38 -27.35 4.55
CA ILE A 82 14.64 -28.56 4.95
C ILE A 82 14.12 -28.45 6.39
N GLN A 83 14.96 -28.00 7.32
CA GLN A 83 14.57 -27.82 8.72
C GLN A 83 13.48 -26.76 8.90
N SER A 84 13.45 -25.70 8.08
CA SER A 84 12.38 -24.68 8.14
C SER A 84 11.00 -25.27 7.83
N VAL A 85 10.93 -26.33 7.01
CA VAL A 85 9.70 -27.07 6.72
C VAL A 85 9.40 -28.09 7.83
N GLN A 86 10.42 -28.82 8.31
CA GLN A 86 10.25 -29.79 9.40
C GLN A 86 9.73 -29.15 10.70
N ASN A 87 10.12 -27.91 10.97
CA ASN A 87 9.80 -27.18 12.19
C ASN A 87 8.49 -26.38 12.08
N GLN A 88 7.68 -26.59 11.05
CA GLN A 88 6.40 -25.90 10.90
C GLN A 88 5.44 -26.24 12.04
N THR A 89 4.71 -25.25 12.54
CA THR A 89 3.66 -25.45 13.57
C THR A 89 2.41 -26.14 13.03
N TYR A 90 2.25 -26.18 11.72
CA TYR A 90 1.26 -27.01 11.04
C TYR A 90 1.83 -28.40 10.76
N ASP A 91 1.05 -29.44 11.00
CA ASP A 91 1.53 -30.83 10.96
C ASP A 91 1.14 -31.59 9.69
N ASN A 92 0.17 -31.14 8.90
CA ASN A 92 -0.27 -31.88 7.69
C ASN A 92 0.45 -31.39 6.43
N TRP A 93 1.75 -31.71 6.32
CA TRP A 93 2.60 -31.36 5.18
C TRP A 93 3.43 -32.55 4.70
N GLU A 94 3.93 -32.43 3.48
CA GLU A 94 5.01 -33.25 2.94
C GLU A 94 6.04 -32.39 2.19
N LEU A 95 7.26 -32.88 2.03
CA LEU A 95 8.36 -32.18 1.40
C LEU A 95 8.88 -32.99 0.20
N CYS A 96 8.82 -32.40 -1.00
CA CYS A 96 9.27 -32.98 -2.26
C CYS A 96 10.56 -32.30 -2.73
N LEU A 97 11.70 -32.95 -2.46
CA LEU A 97 13.03 -32.49 -2.87
C LEU A 97 13.42 -33.10 -4.21
N VAL A 98 13.84 -32.28 -5.18
CA VAL A 98 14.32 -32.76 -6.47
C VAL A 98 15.72 -32.23 -6.76
N ASP A 99 16.73 -33.11 -6.69
CA ASP A 99 18.10 -32.79 -7.10
C ASP A 99 18.21 -32.74 -8.62
N ASP A 100 18.52 -31.58 -9.17
CA ASP A 100 18.67 -31.33 -10.60
C ASP A 100 20.06 -31.70 -11.14
N CYS A 101 20.51 -32.90 -10.78
CA CYS A 101 21.83 -33.39 -11.14
C CYS A 101 22.95 -32.45 -10.65
N SER A 102 22.93 -32.10 -9.36
CA SER A 102 23.98 -31.27 -8.75
C SER A 102 25.37 -31.85 -9.01
N THR A 103 26.30 -30.99 -9.44
CA THR A 103 27.70 -31.35 -9.68
C THR A 103 28.51 -31.38 -8.39
N ASP A 104 28.07 -30.65 -7.37
CA ASP A 104 28.65 -30.74 -6.03
C ASP A 104 28.15 -31.99 -5.30
N ALA A 105 29.08 -32.92 -5.03
CA ALA A 105 28.78 -34.17 -4.34
C ALA A 105 28.23 -33.95 -2.91
N ARG A 106 28.58 -32.83 -2.27
CA ARG A 106 28.13 -32.47 -0.91
C ARG A 106 26.61 -32.29 -0.85
N VAL A 107 25.98 -31.80 -1.93
CA VAL A 107 24.52 -31.62 -2.00
C VAL A 107 23.81 -32.98 -1.87
N ARG A 108 24.25 -33.98 -2.65
CA ARG A 108 23.70 -35.33 -2.59
C ARG A 108 23.98 -36.00 -1.25
N GLU A 109 25.16 -35.76 -0.66
CA GLU A 109 25.48 -36.22 0.69
C GLU A 109 24.52 -35.65 1.73
N THR A 110 24.21 -34.35 1.68
CA THR A 110 23.19 -33.72 2.54
C THR A 110 21.81 -34.34 2.33
N LEU A 111 21.35 -34.48 1.09
CA LEU A 111 20.03 -35.07 0.81
C LEU A 111 19.89 -36.51 1.33
N ARG A 112 20.95 -37.33 1.24
CA ARG A 112 20.96 -38.70 1.77
C ARG A 112 20.71 -38.78 3.27
N GLN A 113 21.02 -37.73 4.03
CA GLN A 113 20.75 -37.68 5.47
C GLN A 113 19.25 -37.64 5.77
N PHE A 114 18.43 -37.23 4.80
CA PHE A 114 16.98 -37.14 4.91
C PHE A 114 16.24 -38.28 4.18
N GLU A 115 16.95 -39.23 3.57
CA GLU A 115 16.33 -40.41 2.97
C GLU A 115 15.64 -41.26 4.04
N GLY A 116 14.38 -41.63 3.80
CA GLY A 116 13.58 -42.43 4.74
C GLY A 116 13.00 -41.65 5.93
N VAL A 117 13.24 -40.34 6.02
CA VAL A 117 12.54 -39.47 6.98
C VAL A 117 11.07 -39.37 6.59
N GLU A 118 10.17 -39.53 7.57
CA GLU A 118 8.73 -39.45 7.36
C GLU A 118 8.35 -38.12 6.68
N ARG A 119 7.44 -38.16 5.70
CA ARG A 119 6.95 -36.99 4.93
C ARG A 119 7.97 -36.33 4.00
N ILE A 120 9.20 -36.84 3.90
CA ILE A 120 10.21 -36.32 2.95
C ILE A 120 10.36 -37.30 1.78
N LYS A 121 10.14 -36.77 0.57
CA LYS A 121 10.34 -37.47 -0.71
C LYS A 121 11.50 -36.84 -1.44
N ILE A 122 12.41 -37.67 -1.96
CA ILE A 122 13.61 -37.21 -2.67
C ILE A 122 13.69 -37.87 -4.04
N LYS A 123 13.91 -37.07 -5.08
CA LYS A 123 14.18 -37.53 -6.45
C LYS A 123 15.52 -36.99 -6.94
N TYR A 124 16.33 -37.87 -7.52
CA TYR A 124 17.59 -37.49 -8.16
C TYR A 124 17.43 -37.55 -9.68
N ARG A 125 17.59 -36.41 -10.35
CA ARG A 125 17.58 -36.35 -11.82
C ARG A 125 18.90 -36.89 -12.37
N SER A 126 18.81 -37.52 -13.55
CA SER A 126 19.97 -38.03 -14.29
C SER A 126 20.61 -36.99 -15.21
N GLU A 127 19.91 -35.88 -15.46
CA GLU A 127 20.35 -34.77 -16.29
C GLU A 127 19.84 -33.44 -15.70
N ASN A 128 20.62 -32.38 -15.90
CA ASN A 128 20.24 -31.02 -15.49
C ASN A 128 19.12 -30.50 -16.40
N GLY A 129 17.93 -30.28 -15.82
CA GLY A 129 16.73 -29.80 -16.49
C GLY A 129 16.38 -28.35 -16.20
N HIS A 130 17.20 -27.66 -15.41
CA HIS A 130 16.96 -26.34 -14.85
C HIS A 130 15.67 -26.23 -14.02
N ILE A 131 15.42 -25.03 -13.48
CA ILE A 131 14.36 -24.76 -12.51
C ILE A 131 12.99 -25.27 -12.96
N SER A 132 12.56 -25.02 -14.20
CA SER A 132 11.22 -25.37 -14.68
C SER A 132 10.95 -26.88 -14.66
N ARG A 133 11.87 -27.70 -15.18
CA ARG A 133 11.68 -29.16 -15.22
C ARG A 133 11.80 -29.78 -13.83
N THR A 134 12.70 -29.26 -13.01
CA THR A 134 12.95 -29.73 -11.65
C THR A 134 11.78 -29.44 -10.73
N THR A 135 11.22 -28.23 -10.79
CA THR A 135 9.99 -27.89 -10.05
C THR A 135 8.81 -28.73 -10.53
N ASN A 136 8.64 -28.94 -11.85
CA ASN A 136 7.57 -29.80 -12.37
C ASN A 136 7.68 -31.25 -11.93
N ASP A 137 8.90 -31.79 -11.82
CA ASP A 137 9.14 -33.11 -11.23
C ASP A 137 8.66 -33.18 -9.78
N GLY A 138 8.88 -32.12 -9.01
CA GLY A 138 8.41 -32.02 -7.62
C GLY A 138 6.89 -31.88 -7.53
N ILE A 139 6.28 -31.06 -8.39
CA ILE A 139 4.81 -30.95 -8.51
C ILE A 139 4.19 -32.31 -8.83
N ALA A 140 4.83 -33.10 -9.71
CA ALA A 140 4.35 -34.43 -10.06
C ALA A 140 4.46 -35.44 -8.89
N MET A 141 5.40 -35.24 -7.96
CA MET A 141 5.57 -36.06 -6.75
C MET A 141 4.63 -35.66 -5.60
N ALA A 142 4.11 -34.43 -5.64
CA ALA A 142 3.23 -33.89 -4.62
C ALA A 142 1.89 -34.65 -4.58
N GLU A 143 1.40 -34.97 -3.39
CA GLU A 143 0.11 -35.60 -3.10
C GLU A 143 -0.88 -34.64 -2.44
N GLY A 144 -0.40 -33.49 -1.96
CA GLY A 144 -1.19 -32.47 -1.30
C GLY A 144 -2.27 -31.87 -2.18
N GLU A 145 -3.34 -31.40 -1.53
CA GLU A 145 -4.37 -30.61 -2.20
C GLU A 145 -3.80 -29.26 -2.66
N PHE A 146 -2.79 -28.76 -1.95
CA PHE A 146 -2.06 -27.56 -2.27
C PHE A 146 -0.57 -27.83 -2.40
N VAL A 147 0.08 -27.07 -3.29
CA VAL A 147 1.51 -27.11 -3.54
C VAL A 147 2.11 -25.74 -3.21
N ALA A 148 3.08 -25.72 -2.31
CA ALA A 148 3.87 -24.56 -1.94
C ALA A 148 5.27 -24.64 -2.58
N LEU A 149 5.79 -23.53 -3.09
CA LEU A 149 7.14 -23.47 -3.68
C LEU A 149 8.14 -22.89 -2.67
N LEU A 150 9.34 -23.48 -2.61
CA LEU A 150 10.45 -23.01 -1.77
C LEU A 150 11.79 -23.23 -2.47
N ASP A 151 12.61 -22.18 -2.54
CA ASP A 151 13.97 -22.29 -3.06
C ASP A 151 14.89 -22.98 -2.03
N CYS A 152 15.82 -23.80 -2.52
CA CYS A 152 16.68 -24.66 -1.68
C CYS A 152 17.66 -23.92 -0.76
N ASP A 153 17.79 -22.61 -0.91
CA ASP A 153 18.56 -21.71 -0.05
C ASP A 153 17.69 -20.81 0.84
N ASP A 154 16.38 -20.79 0.66
CA ASP A 154 15.47 -19.92 1.40
C ASP A 154 14.84 -20.62 2.61
N LEU A 155 14.15 -19.83 3.44
CA LEU A 155 13.47 -20.33 4.64
C LEU A 155 12.01 -19.88 4.68
N TYR A 156 11.14 -20.75 5.17
CA TYR A 156 9.82 -20.34 5.66
C TYR A 156 9.90 -19.85 7.11
N ALA A 157 8.96 -18.96 7.48
CA ALA A 157 8.68 -18.67 8.88
C ALA A 157 8.07 -19.90 9.57
N GLU A 158 8.28 -20.08 10.88
CA GLU A 158 7.87 -21.29 11.64
C GLU A 158 6.35 -21.59 11.57
N ASN A 159 5.50 -20.59 11.34
CA ASN A 159 4.05 -20.73 11.22
C ASN A 159 3.53 -20.58 9.78
N ALA A 160 4.39 -20.55 8.77
CA ALA A 160 4.00 -20.27 7.39
C ALA A 160 2.86 -21.17 6.90
N LEU A 161 3.00 -22.48 7.03
CA LEU A 161 1.98 -23.43 6.57
C LEU A 161 0.69 -23.37 7.40
N TYR A 162 0.79 -23.04 8.68
CA TYR A 162 -0.38 -22.84 9.55
C TYR A 162 -1.20 -21.63 9.10
N GLU A 163 -0.55 -20.51 8.77
CA GLU A 163 -1.25 -19.30 8.31
C GLU A 163 -1.91 -19.52 6.94
N ILE A 164 -1.31 -20.34 6.07
CA ILE A 164 -1.94 -20.75 4.81
C ILE A 164 -3.18 -21.60 5.08
N ALA A 165 -3.08 -22.60 5.96
CA ALA A 165 -4.23 -23.43 6.33
C ALA A 165 -5.32 -22.60 7.03
N LYS A 166 -4.96 -21.66 7.89
CA LYS A 166 -5.87 -20.69 8.52
C LYS A 166 -6.59 -19.85 7.45
N LYS A 167 -5.86 -19.35 6.46
CA LYS A 167 -6.45 -18.59 5.35
C LYS A 167 -7.45 -19.43 4.55
N LEU A 168 -7.16 -20.73 4.36
CA LEU A 168 -8.09 -21.65 3.73
C LEU A 168 -9.33 -21.90 4.59
N ASN A 169 -9.22 -21.93 5.92
CA ASN A 169 -10.41 -22.03 6.79
C ASN A 169 -11.30 -20.76 6.73
N GLU A 170 -10.74 -19.61 6.39
CA GLU A 170 -11.53 -18.40 6.09
C GLU A 170 -12.28 -18.51 4.76
N ASP A 171 -11.63 -19.11 3.74
CA ASP A 171 -12.22 -19.35 2.42
C ASP A 171 -11.61 -20.60 1.75
N HIS A 172 -12.36 -21.71 1.78
CA HIS A 172 -11.95 -22.98 1.17
C HIS A 172 -11.88 -22.95 -0.36
N THR A 173 -12.41 -21.89 -1.00
CA THR A 173 -12.50 -21.80 -2.46
C THR A 173 -11.24 -21.26 -3.11
N LEU A 174 -10.30 -20.72 -2.34
CA LEU A 174 -9.06 -20.12 -2.83
C LEU A 174 -8.24 -21.12 -3.68
N ASP A 175 -7.74 -20.66 -4.81
CA ASP A 175 -6.91 -21.46 -5.72
C ASP A 175 -5.43 -21.06 -5.68
N PHE A 176 -5.14 -19.84 -5.27
CA PHE A 176 -3.79 -19.31 -5.19
C PHE A 176 -3.69 -18.39 -3.97
N ILE A 177 -2.66 -18.61 -3.15
CA ILE A 177 -2.40 -17.83 -1.94
C ILE A 177 -0.97 -17.34 -2.00
N TYR A 178 -0.76 -16.06 -1.65
CA TYR A 178 0.58 -15.50 -1.47
C TYR A 178 0.71 -14.79 -0.12
N SER A 179 1.94 -14.67 0.38
CA SER A 179 2.27 -13.95 1.61
C SER A 179 3.17 -12.75 1.38
N ASP A 180 3.38 -11.93 2.41
CA ASP A 180 4.50 -11.00 2.46
C ASP A 180 5.84 -11.75 2.60
N GLU A 181 6.93 -11.08 2.25
CA GLU A 181 8.29 -11.63 2.29
C GLU A 181 9.30 -10.57 2.75
N ASP A 182 10.47 -11.03 3.17
CA ASP A 182 11.63 -10.18 3.38
C ASP A 182 12.92 -10.83 2.87
N LYS A 183 14.04 -10.13 3.06
CA LYS A 183 15.35 -10.63 2.67
C LYS A 183 16.14 -11.13 3.85
N LEU A 184 16.82 -12.25 3.67
CA LEU A 184 17.72 -12.87 4.62
C LEU A 184 19.17 -12.71 4.13
N SER A 185 20.08 -12.37 5.03
CA SER A 185 21.51 -12.34 4.72
C SER A 185 22.01 -13.72 4.31
N GLU A 186 23.07 -13.74 3.49
CA GLU A 186 23.65 -14.98 2.97
C GLU A 186 23.98 -16.00 4.07
N ASP A 187 24.50 -15.56 5.21
CA ASP A 187 24.82 -16.40 6.39
C ASP A 187 23.58 -16.85 7.19
N GLY A 188 22.39 -16.34 6.87
CA GLY A 188 21.13 -16.70 7.54
C GLY A 188 20.89 -15.99 8.87
N THR A 189 21.69 -14.99 9.24
CA THR A 189 21.65 -14.40 10.58
C THR A 189 20.80 -13.14 10.69
N LYS A 190 20.53 -12.46 9.57
CA LYS A 190 19.87 -11.14 9.59
C LYS A 190 18.81 -10.98 8.53
N ARG A 191 17.61 -10.59 8.97
CA ARG A 191 16.48 -10.24 8.11
C ARG A 191 16.41 -8.72 7.84
N ARG A 192 16.00 -8.32 6.64
CA ARG A 192 15.93 -6.91 6.18
C ARG A 192 15.00 -6.73 4.98
N ASN A 193 14.74 -5.46 4.62
CA ASN A 193 14.01 -5.08 3.40
C ASN A 193 12.64 -5.80 3.23
N PRO A 194 11.72 -5.70 4.21
CA PRO A 194 10.41 -6.32 4.07
C PRO A 194 9.63 -5.76 2.89
N PHE A 195 8.92 -6.63 2.17
CA PHE A 195 7.94 -6.26 1.18
C PHE A 195 6.53 -6.57 1.70
N PHE A 196 5.88 -5.54 2.23
CA PHE A 196 4.49 -5.56 2.63
C PHE A 196 3.58 -5.32 1.42
N LYS A 197 3.09 -6.41 0.84
CA LYS A 197 2.37 -6.46 -0.43
C LYS A 197 0.92 -5.99 -0.25
N PRO A 198 0.30 -5.43 -1.31
CA PRO A 198 -1.14 -5.21 -1.31
C PRO A 198 -1.90 -6.53 -1.49
N ASP A 199 -3.22 -6.48 -1.31
CA ASP A 199 -4.12 -7.54 -1.76
C ASP A 199 -4.15 -7.63 -3.30
N TRP A 200 -4.79 -8.69 -3.82
CA TRP A 200 -4.74 -9.03 -5.24
C TRP A 200 -5.12 -7.86 -6.14
N SER A 201 -4.23 -7.51 -7.07
CA SER A 201 -4.31 -6.31 -7.90
C SER A 201 -3.79 -6.62 -9.31
N PRO A 202 -4.65 -6.80 -10.32
CA PRO A 202 -4.25 -7.32 -11.63
C PRO A 202 -3.35 -6.36 -12.42
N ASP A 203 -3.57 -5.04 -12.34
CA ASP A 203 -2.73 -4.07 -13.06
C ASP A 203 -1.39 -3.87 -12.35
N THR A 204 -1.40 -3.85 -11.01
CA THR A 204 -0.16 -3.91 -10.21
C THR A 204 0.66 -5.16 -10.59
N PHE A 205 0.00 -6.31 -10.71
CA PHE A 205 0.63 -7.57 -11.09
C PHE A 205 1.17 -7.53 -12.53
N MET A 206 0.47 -6.89 -13.46
CA MET A 206 0.97 -6.66 -14.82
C MET A 206 2.14 -5.67 -14.86
N SER A 207 2.37 -4.88 -13.81
CA SER A 207 3.54 -4.01 -13.68
C SER A 207 4.73 -4.73 -13.03
N LEU A 208 4.49 -5.42 -11.91
CA LEU A 208 5.49 -6.03 -11.05
C LEU A 208 5.00 -7.41 -10.57
N MET A 209 5.84 -8.44 -10.67
CA MET A 209 5.62 -9.74 -10.03
C MET A 209 5.75 -9.59 -8.51
N TYR A 210 4.70 -9.12 -7.84
CA TYR A 210 4.77 -8.84 -6.40
C TYR A 210 4.35 -10.03 -5.54
N THR A 211 3.67 -11.04 -6.10
CA THR A 211 3.19 -12.20 -5.33
C THR A 211 4.35 -13.11 -4.91
N CYS A 212 5.40 -13.21 -5.73
CA CYS A 212 6.67 -13.94 -5.49
C CYS A 212 6.53 -15.10 -4.50
N HIS A 213 7.00 -14.92 -3.27
CA HIS A 213 7.06 -15.95 -2.25
C HIS A 213 6.34 -15.47 -0.97
N LEU A 214 5.83 -16.34 -0.11
CA LEU A 214 5.49 -17.74 -0.32
C LEU A 214 4.30 -17.83 -1.28
N ALA A 215 4.42 -18.62 -2.35
CA ALA A 215 3.33 -18.88 -3.30
C ALA A 215 2.79 -20.30 -3.14
N VAL A 216 1.49 -20.42 -2.88
CA VAL A 216 0.77 -21.69 -2.69
C VAL A 216 -0.36 -21.82 -3.70
N TYR A 217 -0.36 -22.91 -4.45
CA TYR A 217 -1.31 -23.16 -5.52
C TYR A 217 -2.16 -24.38 -5.21
N ARG A 218 -3.44 -24.34 -5.52
CA ARG A 218 -4.26 -25.54 -5.57
C ARG A 218 -3.72 -26.48 -6.63
N LYS A 219 -3.46 -27.73 -6.25
CA LYS A 219 -2.78 -28.69 -7.13
C LYS A 219 -3.58 -28.96 -8.42
N SER A 220 -4.89 -29.08 -8.33
CA SER A 220 -5.75 -29.29 -9.50
C SER A 220 -5.62 -28.16 -10.55
N LEU A 221 -5.38 -26.92 -10.11
CA LEU A 221 -5.12 -25.80 -11.01
C LEU A 221 -3.73 -25.91 -11.66
N LEU A 222 -2.69 -26.29 -10.90
CA LEU A 222 -1.36 -26.53 -11.46
C LEU A 222 -1.38 -27.65 -12.52
N ASP A 223 -2.10 -28.74 -12.24
CA ASP A 223 -2.26 -29.88 -13.14
C ASP A 223 -2.98 -29.47 -14.43
N GLU A 224 -4.07 -28.68 -14.32
CA GLU A 224 -4.77 -28.12 -15.49
C GLU A 224 -3.84 -27.25 -16.36
N MET A 225 -2.99 -26.46 -15.73
CA MET A 225 -2.07 -25.55 -16.41
C MET A 225 -0.78 -26.22 -16.92
N GLY A 226 -0.51 -27.47 -16.52
CA GLY A 226 0.72 -28.19 -16.88
C GLY A 226 1.99 -27.68 -16.19
N GLY A 227 1.86 -27.04 -15.01
CA GLY A 227 3.00 -26.54 -14.23
C GLY A 227 3.78 -25.39 -14.88
N LEU A 228 5.10 -25.36 -14.69
CA LEU A 228 6.02 -24.35 -15.20
C LEU A 228 6.41 -24.64 -16.66
N ARG A 229 6.59 -23.59 -17.47
CA ARG A 229 6.99 -23.70 -18.88
C ARG A 229 8.50 -23.56 -19.06
N VAL A 230 9.08 -24.46 -19.84
CA VAL A 230 10.50 -24.39 -20.25
C VAL A 230 10.72 -23.20 -21.21
N GLY A 231 11.86 -22.53 -21.08
CA GLY A 231 12.22 -21.37 -21.90
C GLY A 231 11.76 -20.03 -21.33
N LEU A 232 11.40 -20.01 -20.05
CA LEU A 232 11.05 -18.84 -19.24
C LEU A 232 11.84 -18.80 -17.93
N GLU A 233 12.95 -19.54 -17.85
CA GLU A 233 13.83 -19.56 -16.70
C GLU A 233 14.27 -18.12 -16.32
N GLY A 234 14.21 -17.81 -15.03
CA GLY A 234 14.36 -16.46 -14.47
C GLY A 234 13.06 -15.65 -14.40
N SER A 235 11.98 -16.09 -15.02
CA SER A 235 10.64 -15.47 -14.95
C SER A 235 9.51 -16.52 -14.93
N GLN A 236 9.84 -17.76 -14.59
CA GLN A 236 8.93 -18.91 -14.61
C GLN A 236 7.75 -18.72 -13.65
N ASP A 237 7.99 -18.13 -12.47
CA ASP A 237 6.94 -17.88 -11.48
C ASP A 237 5.99 -16.78 -11.94
N TYR A 238 6.53 -15.77 -12.64
CA TYR A 238 5.72 -14.71 -13.23
C TYR A 238 4.80 -15.26 -14.32
N ASP A 239 5.33 -16.09 -15.22
CA ASP A 239 4.52 -16.78 -16.21
C ASP A 239 3.43 -17.66 -15.59
N LEU A 240 3.77 -18.42 -14.55
CA LEU A 240 2.83 -19.30 -13.87
C LEU A 240 1.65 -18.50 -13.29
N VAL A 241 1.93 -17.42 -12.57
CA VAL A 241 0.87 -16.61 -11.97
C VAL A 241 0.11 -15.78 -13.03
N LEU A 242 0.75 -15.37 -14.14
CA LEU A 242 0.04 -14.79 -15.30
C LEU A 242 -1.00 -15.77 -15.89
N ARG A 243 -0.73 -17.08 -15.86
CA ARG A 243 -1.70 -18.11 -16.26
C ARG A 243 -2.73 -18.41 -15.17
N VAL A 244 -2.36 -18.34 -13.89
CA VAL A 244 -3.33 -18.45 -12.76
C VAL A 244 -4.43 -17.40 -12.91
N MET A 245 -4.06 -16.14 -13.13
CA MET A 245 -5.06 -15.06 -13.26
C MET A 245 -5.94 -15.15 -14.52
N GLU A 246 -5.57 -16.01 -15.48
CA GLU A 246 -6.41 -16.32 -16.66
C GLU A 246 -7.46 -17.41 -16.34
N LYS A 247 -7.29 -18.14 -15.25
CA LYS A 247 -8.11 -19.29 -14.86
C LYS A 247 -9.01 -19.02 -13.66
N THR A 248 -8.61 -18.13 -12.76
CA THR A 248 -9.32 -17.89 -11.50
C THR A 248 -9.09 -16.48 -10.98
N ASN A 249 -10.08 -16.00 -10.21
CA ASN A 249 -9.99 -14.80 -9.38
C ASN A 249 -10.01 -15.13 -7.88
N ARG A 250 -10.00 -16.42 -7.51
CA ARG A 250 -10.02 -16.91 -6.12
C ARG A 250 -8.61 -16.86 -5.53
N ILE A 251 -8.12 -15.64 -5.31
CA ILE A 251 -6.74 -15.36 -4.91
C ILE A 251 -6.72 -14.75 -3.51
N GLY A 252 -5.96 -15.37 -2.61
CA GLY A 252 -5.82 -14.96 -1.21
C GLY A 252 -4.48 -14.32 -0.93
N HIS A 253 -4.48 -13.31 -0.06
CA HIS A 253 -3.27 -12.71 0.50
C HIS A 253 -3.21 -12.95 2.01
N VAL A 254 -2.03 -13.33 2.50
CA VAL A 254 -1.72 -13.40 3.93
C VAL A 254 -0.72 -12.30 4.26
N PRO A 255 -1.14 -11.20 4.93
CA PRO A 255 -0.29 -10.03 5.21
C PRO A 255 0.66 -10.27 6.39
N LYS A 256 1.45 -11.34 6.30
CA LYS A 256 2.48 -11.76 7.25
C LYS A 256 3.74 -12.13 6.47
N ILE A 257 4.91 -11.85 7.05
CA ILE A 257 6.19 -12.24 6.47
C ILE A 257 6.39 -13.74 6.72
N LEU A 258 6.02 -14.57 5.73
CA LEU A 258 6.08 -16.03 5.85
C LEU A 258 7.23 -16.66 5.05
N TYR A 259 7.99 -15.83 4.34
CA TYR A 259 9.10 -16.24 3.49
C TYR A 259 10.31 -15.33 3.70
N HIS A 260 11.49 -15.95 3.81
CA HIS A 260 12.77 -15.27 4.01
C HIS A 260 13.70 -15.56 2.83
N TRP A 261 13.80 -14.59 1.91
CA TRP A 261 14.52 -14.72 0.65
C TRP A 261 16.01 -14.41 0.82
N ARG A 262 16.88 -15.40 0.63
CA ARG A 262 18.32 -15.27 0.84
C ARG A 262 19.00 -14.47 -0.27
N GLU A 263 19.76 -13.46 0.14
CA GLU A 263 20.56 -12.65 -0.77
C GLU A 263 21.91 -13.32 -1.07
N ARG A 264 22.04 -13.93 -2.27
CA ARG A 264 23.33 -14.42 -2.81
C ARG A 264 23.88 -13.50 -3.90
N GLU A 265 25.19 -13.45 -4.09
CA GLU A 265 25.81 -12.70 -5.19
C GLU A 265 25.29 -13.15 -6.57
N GLU A 266 24.99 -14.44 -6.70
CA GLU A 266 24.38 -15.04 -7.89
C GLU A 266 22.84 -14.95 -7.91
N SER A 267 22.19 -14.44 -6.87
CA SER A 267 20.72 -14.33 -6.78
C SER A 267 20.20 -13.04 -7.42
N THR A 268 18.98 -13.10 -7.98
CA THR A 268 18.23 -11.92 -8.42
C THR A 268 17.82 -11.01 -7.27
N ALA A 269 17.92 -11.49 -6.02
CA ALA A 269 17.69 -10.73 -4.81
C ALA A 269 18.60 -9.48 -4.71
N ASN A 270 19.81 -9.53 -5.27
CA ASN A 270 20.77 -8.44 -5.18
C ASN A 270 20.67 -7.45 -6.35
N ASP A 271 20.55 -7.90 -7.59
CA ASP A 271 20.41 -7.03 -8.76
C ASP A 271 19.80 -7.75 -9.98
N ILE A 272 18.59 -7.34 -10.39
CA ILE A 272 17.91 -7.88 -11.58
C ILE A 272 18.67 -7.52 -12.87
N SER A 273 19.37 -6.38 -12.89
CA SER A 273 20.09 -5.90 -14.08
C SER A 273 21.37 -6.69 -14.39
N ALA A 274 21.86 -7.48 -13.44
CA ALA A 274 23.04 -8.33 -13.60
C ALA A 274 22.80 -9.53 -14.55
N LYS A 275 21.54 -9.82 -14.91
CA LYS A 275 21.15 -11.00 -15.71
C LYS A 275 20.25 -10.60 -16.88
N PRO A 276 20.82 -10.21 -18.04
CA PRO A 276 20.06 -9.74 -19.21
C PRO A 276 18.97 -10.69 -19.70
N TYR A 277 19.14 -12.00 -19.52
CA TYR A 277 18.14 -12.99 -19.95
C TYR A 277 16.81 -12.86 -19.21
N ILE A 278 16.80 -12.37 -17.96
CA ILE A 278 15.59 -12.20 -17.14
C ILE A 278 14.69 -11.11 -17.72
N ILE A 279 15.29 -10.04 -18.22
CA ILE A 279 14.56 -8.96 -18.89
C ILE A 279 13.83 -9.52 -20.12
N GLU A 280 14.51 -10.36 -20.91
CA GLU A 280 13.92 -10.99 -22.10
C GLU A 280 12.83 -12.01 -21.75
N THR A 281 13.03 -12.87 -20.73
CA THR A 281 12.00 -13.85 -20.32
C THR A 281 10.79 -13.18 -19.66
N THR A 282 10.98 -12.12 -18.87
CA THR A 282 9.88 -11.28 -18.34
C THR A 282 9.08 -10.63 -19.48
N LYS A 283 9.79 -10.03 -20.45
CA LYS A 283 9.15 -9.42 -21.63
C LYS A 283 8.32 -10.45 -22.40
N LYS A 284 8.90 -11.63 -22.65
CA LYS A 284 8.24 -12.75 -23.32
C LYS A 284 6.99 -13.21 -22.56
N ALA A 285 7.09 -13.45 -21.25
CA ALA A 285 5.96 -13.88 -20.42
C ALA A 285 4.77 -12.90 -20.49
N LYS A 286 5.05 -11.59 -20.39
CA LYS A 286 4.02 -10.55 -20.50
C LYS A 286 3.39 -10.47 -21.89
N LEU A 287 4.19 -10.50 -22.97
CA LEU A 287 3.66 -10.45 -24.34
C LEU A 287 2.80 -11.66 -24.67
N GLU A 288 3.25 -12.86 -24.28
CA GLU A 288 2.45 -14.08 -24.47
C GLU A 288 1.17 -14.06 -23.62
N ALA A 289 1.17 -13.44 -22.43
CA ALA A 289 -0.06 -13.25 -21.64
C ALA A 289 -1.06 -12.30 -22.32
N LEU A 290 -0.58 -11.20 -22.92
CA LEU A 290 -1.43 -10.32 -23.72
C LEU A 290 -2.04 -11.06 -24.91
N GLU A 291 -1.24 -11.86 -25.61
CA GLU A 291 -1.69 -12.68 -26.74
C GLU A 291 -2.77 -13.70 -26.32
N ARG A 292 -2.53 -14.48 -25.25
CA ARG A 292 -3.51 -15.47 -24.74
C ARG A 292 -4.84 -14.85 -24.33
N ARG A 293 -4.82 -13.61 -23.83
CA ARG A 293 -6.02 -12.86 -23.43
C ARG A 293 -6.69 -12.12 -24.58
N GLY A 294 -6.10 -12.15 -25.78
CA GLY A 294 -6.60 -11.39 -26.93
C GLY A 294 -6.53 -9.87 -26.74
N VAL A 295 -5.65 -9.40 -25.85
CA VAL A 295 -5.50 -7.97 -25.52
C VAL A 295 -4.41 -7.37 -26.40
N LYS A 296 -4.74 -6.32 -27.14
CA LYS A 296 -3.75 -5.56 -27.92
C LYS A 296 -2.99 -4.61 -27.02
N GLY A 297 -1.66 -4.70 -27.04
CA GLY A 297 -0.80 -3.83 -26.27
C GLY A 297 0.67 -4.10 -26.56
N HIS A 298 1.51 -3.17 -26.16
CA HIS A 298 2.96 -3.30 -26.23
C HIS A 298 3.60 -2.97 -24.87
N LEU A 299 4.88 -3.32 -24.73
CA LEU A 299 5.62 -3.09 -23.51
C LEU A 299 6.60 -1.93 -23.66
N GLU A 300 6.57 -1.00 -22.72
CA GLU A 300 7.57 0.06 -22.58
C GLU A 300 8.53 -0.29 -21.45
N TYR A 301 9.84 -0.31 -21.74
CA TYR A 301 10.87 -0.61 -20.75
C TYR A 301 11.21 0.64 -19.92
N ILE A 302 11.02 0.55 -18.61
CA ILE A 302 11.34 1.60 -17.64
C ILE A 302 12.71 1.32 -17.05
N LYS A 303 13.74 1.88 -17.71
CA LYS A 303 15.15 1.64 -17.40
C LYS A 303 15.52 1.93 -15.94
N ASP A 304 14.95 2.98 -15.33
CA ASP A 304 15.31 3.43 -13.98
C ASP A 304 15.00 2.41 -12.88
N ILE A 305 14.07 1.48 -13.15
CA ILE A 305 13.64 0.45 -12.19
C ILE A 305 13.68 -0.96 -12.79
N VAL A 306 14.15 -1.12 -14.04
CA VAL A 306 14.32 -2.40 -14.74
C VAL A 306 12.99 -3.18 -14.81
N MET A 307 11.90 -2.48 -15.15
CA MET A 307 10.55 -3.05 -15.25
C MET A 307 9.91 -2.71 -16.59
N PHE A 308 8.84 -3.44 -16.94
CA PHE A 308 8.03 -3.15 -18.14
C PHE A 308 6.66 -2.61 -17.74
N ARG A 309 6.27 -1.48 -18.33
CA ARG A 309 4.88 -1.02 -18.36
C ARG A 309 4.16 -1.67 -19.52
N VAL A 310 2.88 -2.00 -19.30
CA VAL A 310 1.96 -2.38 -20.38
C VAL A 310 1.25 -1.13 -20.90
N VAL A 311 1.35 -0.88 -22.20
CA VAL A 311 0.53 0.12 -22.90
C VAL A 311 -0.52 -0.63 -23.70
N TYR A 312 -1.74 -0.65 -23.17
CA TYR A 312 -2.90 -1.18 -23.88
C TYR A 312 -3.25 -0.29 -25.07
N GLU A 313 -3.41 -0.89 -26.24
CA GLU A 313 -3.82 -0.19 -27.45
C GLU A 313 -5.34 -0.02 -27.48
N VAL A 314 -5.79 1.14 -27.95
CA VAL A 314 -7.23 1.39 -28.10
C VAL A 314 -7.80 0.49 -29.19
N VAL A 315 -8.84 -0.27 -28.86
CA VAL A 315 -9.57 -1.11 -29.81
C VAL A 315 -10.80 -0.36 -30.31
N GLY A 316 -10.96 -0.28 -31.64
CA GLY A 316 -12.04 0.45 -32.28
C GLY A 316 -11.78 1.96 -32.32
N ASN A 317 -12.84 2.75 -32.23
CA ASN A 317 -12.77 4.21 -32.17
C ASN A 317 -13.86 4.73 -31.21
N PRO A 318 -13.88 4.33 -29.93
CA PRO A 318 -14.94 4.71 -29.00
C PRO A 318 -14.89 6.21 -28.68
N LYS A 319 -16.06 6.84 -28.58
CA LYS A 319 -16.13 8.27 -28.25
C LYS A 319 -15.86 8.48 -26.76
N VAL A 320 -15.00 9.44 -26.43
CA VAL A 320 -14.74 9.90 -25.05
C VAL A 320 -15.44 11.23 -24.80
N SER A 321 -16.25 11.33 -23.75
CA SER A 321 -16.86 12.60 -23.33
C SER A 321 -16.09 13.18 -22.15
N ILE A 322 -15.38 14.28 -22.38
CA ILE A 322 -14.65 15.02 -21.37
C ILE A 322 -15.62 16.00 -20.70
N ILE A 323 -15.94 15.75 -19.43
CA ILE A 323 -16.91 16.51 -18.64
C ILE A 323 -16.15 17.42 -17.67
N ILE A 324 -16.40 18.73 -17.77
CA ILE A 324 -15.71 19.76 -17.00
C ILE A 324 -16.72 20.62 -16.25
N PRO A 325 -16.95 20.34 -14.95
CA PRO A 325 -17.67 21.25 -14.05
C PRO A 325 -16.86 22.55 -13.85
N SER A 326 -17.49 23.71 -14.01
CA SER A 326 -16.83 25.01 -13.75
C SER A 326 -17.81 26.06 -13.26
N LYS A 327 -17.30 27.09 -12.58
CA LYS A 327 -18.06 28.29 -12.21
C LYS A 327 -17.13 29.48 -12.01
N ASP A 328 -17.41 30.61 -12.65
CA ASP A 328 -16.72 31.89 -12.45
C ASP A 328 -15.18 31.87 -12.65
N ASN A 329 -14.63 30.92 -13.42
CA ASN A 329 -13.19 30.67 -13.60
C ASN A 329 -12.73 30.77 -15.06
N TYR A 330 -13.16 31.81 -15.79
CA TYR A 330 -12.94 31.92 -17.24
C TYR A 330 -11.51 31.68 -17.72
N ASP A 331 -10.52 32.38 -17.17
CA ASP A 331 -9.14 32.28 -17.67
C ASP A 331 -8.53 30.89 -17.45
N ILE A 332 -8.91 30.24 -16.35
CA ILE A 332 -8.45 28.92 -15.95
C ILE A 332 -9.09 27.84 -16.83
N LEU A 333 -10.41 27.89 -16.99
CA LEU A 333 -11.13 26.99 -17.89
C LEU A 333 -10.64 27.15 -19.33
N LYS A 334 -10.39 28.39 -19.79
CA LYS A 334 -9.84 28.64 -21.13
C LYS A 334 -8.48 27.98 -21.32
N GLN A 335 -7.61 28.07 -20.32
CA GLN A 335 -6.31 27.40 -20.35
C GLN A 335 -6.46 25.88 -20.43
N CYS A 336 -7.37 25.31 -19.64
CA CYS A 336 -7.68 23.88 -19.65
C CYS A 336 -8.15 23.42 -21.03
N LEU A 337 -9.22 24.02 -21.56
CA LEU A 337 -9.80 23.69 -22.87
C LEU A 337 -8.79 23.85 -24.01
N THR A 338 -8.02 24.93 -24.00
CA THR A 338 -6.97 25.17 -25.00
C THR A 338 -5.89 24.08 -24.95
N SER A 339 -5.48 23.66 -23.74
CA SER A 339 -4.50 22.58 -23.59
C SER A 339 -5.02 21.24 -24.10
N ILE A 340 -6.29 20.91 -23.84
CA ILE A 340 -6.92 19.69 -24.35
C ILE A 340 -6.92 19.71 -25.88
N ARG A 341 -7.42 20.79 -26.50
CA ARG A 341 -7.50 20.90 -27.96
C ARG A 341 -6.15 20.87 -28.65
N LYS A 342 -5.14 21.49 -28.03
CA LYS A 342 -3.79 21.59 -28.60
C LYS A 342 -3.01 20.29 -28.49
N GLU A 343 -3.07 19.62 -27.34
CA GLU A 343 -2.16 18.51 -27.04
C GLU A 343 -2.78 17.15 -27.43
N THR A 344 -4.11 16.97 -27.36
CA THR A 344 -4.73 15.64 -27.51
C THR A 344 -4.66 15.09 -28.94
N LYS A 345 -4.01 13.93 -29.11
CA LYS A 345 -3.89 13.22 -30.40
C LYS A 345 -5.12 12.39 -30.75
N TYR A 346 -5.78 11.76 -29.78
CA TYR A 346 -7.01 11.02 -30.03
C TYR A 346 -8.08 11.96 -30.57
N GLN A 347 -8.79 11.58 -31.63
CA GLN A 347 -9.70 12.49 -32.33
C GLN A 347 -11.17 12.32 -31.95
N ASN A 348 -11.59 11.13 -31.52
CA ASN A 348 -13.01 10.88 -31.23
C ASN A 348 -13.37 11.23 -29.79
N TYR A 349 -13.35 12.53 -29.48
CA TYR A 349 -13.79 13.03 -28.19
C TYR A 349 -14.68 14.26 -28.33
N GLU A 350 -15.48 14.51 -27.31
CA GLU A 350 -16.22 15.76 -27.13
C GLU A 350 -15.87 16.38 -25.78
N ILE A 351 -16.10 17.69 -25.65
CA ILE A 351 -15.95 18.40 -24.38
C ILE A 351 -17.30 18.97 -23.97
N ILE A 352 -17.69 18.73 -22.73
CA ILE A 352 -18.95 19.20 -22.12
C ILE A 352 -18.59 20.04 -20.90
N VAL A 353 -18.85 21.34 -20.98
CA VAL A 353 -18.68 22.27 -19.87
C VAL A 353 -20.02 22.42 -19.17
N VAL A 354 -20.06 22.05 -17.88
CA VAL A 354 -21.23 22.21 -17.03
C VAL A 354 -20.99 23.41 -16.11
N ASP A 355 -21.76 24.47 -16.31
CA ASP A 355 -21.64 25.70 -15.56
C ASP A 355 -22.77 25.86 -14.55
N ASN A 356 -22.38 25.94 -13.28
CA ASN A 356 -23.30 26.06 -12.15
C ASN A 356 -23.63 27.52 -11.82
N GLY A 357 -24.18 28.22 -12.81
CA GLY A 357 -24.69 29.58 -12.63
C GLY A 357 -23.58 30.61 -12.40
N SER A 358 -22.56 30.63 -13.26
CA SER A 358 -21.61 31.74 -13.34
C SER A 358 -22.33 33.08 -13.56
N ALA A 359 -21.70 34.16 -13.10
CA ALA A 359 -22.21 35.53 -13.29
C ALA A 359 -22.40 35.86 -14.78
N GLU A 360 -23.32 36.78 -15.09
CA GLU A 360 -23.73 37.10 -16.47
C GLU A 360 -22.55 37.37 -17.42
N GLU A 361 -21.56 38.15 -16.96
CA GLU A 361 -20.36 38.43 -17.74
C GLU A 361 -19.54 37.16 -18.04
N THR A 362 -19.37 36.30 -17.04
CA THR A 362 -18.64 35.04 -17.18
C THR A 362 -19.40 34.04 -18.04
N HIS A 363 -20.73 33.95 -17.88
CA HIS A 363 -21.62 33.12 -18.69
C HIS A 363 -21.51 33.49 -20.19
N ALA A 364 -21.52 34.78 -20.52
CA ALA A 364 -21.33 35.25 -21.89
C ALA A 364 -19.95 34.86 -22.44
N LYS A 365 -18.89 35.01 -21.63
CA LYS A 365 -17.53 34.60 -21.99
C LYS A 365 -17.43 33.08 -22.20
N TYR A 366 -18.06 32.28 -21.35
CA TYR A 366 -18.09 30.81 -21.46
C TYR A 366 -18.80 30.38 -22.74
N THR A 367 -19.96 30.98 -23.03
CA THR A 367 -20.75 30.71 -24.25
C THR A 367 -19.91 30.95 -25.51
N GLN A 368 -19.26 32.11 -25.59
CA GLN A 368 -18.44 32.47 -26.74
C GLN A 368 -17.22 31.55 -26.87
N MET A 369 -16.49 31.32 -25.78
CA MET A 369 -15.31 30.44 -25.77
C MET A 369 -15.65 29.00 -26.13
N CYS A 370 -16.74 28.43 -25.59
CA CYS A 370 -17.15 27.08 -25.91
C CYS A 370 -17.53 26.94 -27.39
N LYS A 371 -18.14 27.97 -27.98
CA LYS A 371 -18.39 28.00 -29.43
C LYS A 371 -17.09 28.02 -30.25
N GLU A 372 -16.10 28.81 -29.83
CA GLU A 372 -14.79 28.90 -30.50
C GLU A 372 -13.97 27.62 -30.40
N LEU A 373 -14.06 26.91 -29.27
CA LEU A 373 -13.31 25.68 -28.99
C LEU A 373 -14.12 24.39 -29.24
N ASP A 374 -15.29 24.50 -29.87
CA ASP A 374 -16.18 23.38 -30.20
C ASP A 374 -16.58 22.53 -28.97
N CYS A 375 -16.97 23.18 -27.88
CA CYS A 375 -17.43 22.53 -26.65
C CYS A 375 -18.96 22.61 -26.55
N LYS A 376 -19.59 21.54 -26.07
CA LYS A 376 -20.98 21.58 -25.59
C LYS A 376 -21.00 22.36 -24.27
N TYR A 377 -21.78 23.44 -24.21
CA TYR A 377 -21.90 24.27 -23.03
C TYR A 377 -23.29 24.14 -22.41
N HIS A 378 -23.34 23.82 -21.12
CA HIS A 378 -24.58 23.68 -20.37
C HIS A 378 -24.59 24.62 -19.16
N TYR A 379 -25.45 25.63 -19.21
CA TYR A 379 -25.66 26.57 -18.12
C TYR A 379 -26.83 26.12 -17.24
N ALA A 380 -26.55 25.80 -15.98
CA ALA A 380 -27.53 25.32 -15.01
C ALA A 380 -27.32 25.97 -13.65
N PRO A 381 -27.94 27.13 -13.37
CA PRO A 381 -27.91 27.74 -12.05
C PRO A 381 -28.55 26.83 -10.99
N MET A 382 -27.76 26.42 -9.99
CA MET A 382 -28.22 25.60 -8.87
C MET A 382 -27.39 25.87 -7.61
N GLU A 383 -27.79 25.29 -6.48
CA GLU A 383 -26.92 25.21 -5.31
C GLU A 383 -25.67 24.40 -5.65
N PHE A 384 -24.50 24.78 -5.10
CA PHE A 384 -23.25 24.12 -5.45
C PHE A 384 -23.24 22.65 -5.04
N ASN A 385 -23.13 21.78 -6.05
CA ASN A 385 -22.98 20.35 -5.89
C ASN A 385 -22.14 19.81 -7.06
N PHE A 386 -20.87 19.50 -6.78
CA PHE A 386 -19.93 19.00 -7.79
C PHE A 386 -20.40 17.67 -8.40
N SER A 387 -20.83 16.73 -7.56
CA SER A 387 -21.38 15.44 -7.99
C SER A 387 -22.54 15.61 -8.98
N LYS A 388 -23.46 16.53 -8.68
CA LYS A 388 -24.61 16.81 -9.56
C LYS A 388 -24.18 17.40 -10.90
N MET A 389 -23.18 18.28 -10.91
CA MET A 389 -22.62 18.81 -12.16
C MET A 389 -21.99 17.69 -13.00
N CYS A 390 -21.26 16.77 -12.38
CA CYS A 390 -20.72 15.58 -13.05
C CYS A 390 -21.83 14.70 -13.63
N ASN A 391 -22.88 14.40 -12.86
CA ASN A 391 -24.02 13.60 -13.32
C ASN A 391 -24.74 14.25 -14.51
N ILE A 392 -24.98 15.57 -14.46
CA ILE A 392 -25.57 16.30 -15.60
C ILE A 392 -24.69 16.17 -16.84
N GLY A 393 -23.37 16.35 -16.70
CA GLY A 393 -22.43 16.16 -17.80
C GLY A 393 -22.45 14.73 -18.36
N ALA A 394 -22.53 13.72 -17.48
CA ALA A 394 -22.63 12.31 -17.86
C ALA A 394 -23.93 12.01 -18.63
N HIS A 395 -25.05 12.63 -18.25
CA HIS A 395 -26.32 12.50 -18.98
C HIS A 395 -26.33 13.21 -20.34
N LEU A 396 -25.59 14.31 -20.49
CA LEU A 396 -25.46 15.05 -21.76
C LEU A 396 -24.41 14.45 -22.72
N ALA A 397 -23.61 13.52 -22.22
CA ALA A 397 -22.53 12.89 -22.95
C ALA A 397 -23.04 11.81 -23.91
N ASP A 398 -22.45 11.74 -25.12
CA ASP A 398 -22.70 10.66 -26.08
C ASP A 398 -21.60 9.60 -26.06
N GLY A 399 -20.52 9.83 -25.30
CA GLY A 399 -19.34 8.98 -25.25
C GLY A 399 -19.61 7.65 -24.56
N GLN A 400 -18.95 6.60 -25.05
CA GLN A 400 -18.88 5.31 -24.37
C GLN A 400 -18.02 5.39 -23.11
N PHE A 401 -17.02 6.27 -23.11
CA PHE A 401 -16.16 6.55 -21.96
C PHE A 401 -16.41 7.96 -21.48
N LEU A 402 -16.52 8.10 -20.16
CA LEU A 402 -16.66 9.37 -19.47
C LEU A 402 -15.31 9.73 -18.87
N LEU A 403 -14.85 10.96 -19.11
CA LEU A 403 -13.68 11.51 -18.44
C LEU A 403 -14.08 12.76 -17.67
N PHE A 404 -14.05 12.69 -16.34
CA PHE A 404 -14.28 13.82 -15.46
C PHE A 404 -12.96 14.56 -15.25
N LEU A 405 -12.97 15.87 -15.48
CA LEU A 405 -11.77 16.70 -15.40
C LEU A 405 -12.09 18.01 -14.67
N ASN A 406 -11.23 18.41 -13.74
CA ASN A 406 -11.33 19.73 -13.15
C ASN A 406 -10.97 20.83 -14.16
N ASP A 407 -11.58 22.00 -14.00
CA ASP A 407 -11.35 23.17 -14.86
C ASP A 407 -9.95 23.77 -14.74
N ASP A 408 -9.18 23.40 -13.73
CA ASP A 408 -7.81 23.86 -13.44
C ASP A 408 -6.73 22.81 -13.74
N ILE A 409 -7.01 21.86 -14.64
CA ILE A 409 -6.03 20.96 -15.23
C ILE A 409 -5.40 21.55 -16.49
N ARG A 410 -4.09 21.36 -16.64
CA ARG A 410 -3.38 21.52 -17.91
C ARG A 410 -2.84 20.17 -18.38
N VAL A 411 -3.26 19.80 -19.58
CA VAL A 411 -2.80 18.59 -20.27
C VAL A 411 -1.36 18.75 -20.76
N GLU A 412 -0.57 17.68 -20.68
CA GLU A 412 0.75 17.54 -21.27
C GLU A 412 0.89 16.13 -21.86
N GLY A 413 1.45 16.03 -23.08
CA GLY A 413 1.69 14.76 -23.76
C GLY A 413 0.53 14.35 -24.66
N ALA A 414 0.84 14.04 -25.92
CA ALA A 414 -0.21 13.92 -26.94
C ALA A 414 -1.09 12.67 -26.81
N GLU A 415 -0.54 11.60 -26.23
CA GLU A 415 -1.17 10.28 -26.11
C GLU A 415 -1.93 10.09 -24.79
N TRP A 416 -2.04 11.12 -23.94
CA TRP A 416 -2.62 11.01 -22.61
C TRP A 416 -4.00 10.34 -22.60
N LEU A 417 -4.89 10.78 -23.51
CA LEU A 417 -6.26 10.28 -23.61
C LEU A 417 -6.29 8.85 -24.14
N GLU A 418 -5.47 8.51 -25.14
CA GLU A 418 -5.37 7.16 -25.72
C GLU A 418 -4.87 6.16 -24.68
N ARG A 419 -3.87 6.56 -23.88
CA ARG A 419 -3.29 5.74 -22.81
C ARG A 419 -4.31 5.43 -21.72
N MET A 420 -5.06 6.44 -21.27
CA MET A 420 -6.14 6.23 -20.30
C MET A 420 -7.26 5.36 -20.90
N LEU A 421 -7.64 5.61 -22.15
CA LEU A 421 -8.71 4.91 -22.85
C LEU A 421 -8.40 3.42 -23.05
N GLY A 422 -7.20 3.08 -23.51
CA GLY A 422 -6.79 1.67 -23.69
C GLY A 422 -6.83 0.90 -22.37
N HIS A 423 -6.54 1.56 -21.24
CA HIS A 423 -6.69 0.95 -19.92
C HIS A 423 -8.15 0.86 -19.47
N ALA A 424 -8.94 1.91 -19.68
CA ALA A 424 -10.37 1.90 -19.31
C ALA A 424 -11.18 0.84 -20.07
N GLN A 425 -10.72 0.43 -21.27
CA GLN A 425 -11.29 -0.66 -22.05
C GLN A 425 -11.10 -2.05 -21.43
N GLN A 426 -10.18 -2.21 -20.45
CA GLN A 426 -9.98 -3.52 -19.84
C GLN A 426 -11.21 -3.93 -19.01
N PRO A 427 -11.69 -5.18 -19.11
CA PRO A 427 -12.93 -5.61 -18.46
C PRO A 427 -12.93 -5.39 -16.94
N HIS A 428 -11.81 -5.66 -16.27
CA HIS A 428 -11.66 -5.55 -14.82
C HIS A 428 -11.45 -4.11 -14.31
N THR A 429 -11.13 -3.16 -15.18
CA THR A 429 -10.76 -1.80 -14.77
C THR A 429 -11.99 -0.96 -14.41
N GLY A 430 -12.00 -0.36 -13.22
CA GLY A 430 -13.00 0.61 -12.79
C GLY A 430 -12.63 2.01 -13.26
N ALA A 431 -12.19 2.85 -12.33
CA ALA A 431 -11.70 4.20 -12.61
C ALA A 431 -10.21 4.20 -13.00
N VAL A 432 -9.89 4.93 -14.07
CA VAL A 432 -8.51 5.20 -14.50
C VAL A 432 -8.16 6.65 -14.14
N GLY A 433 -7.22 6.82 -13.22
CA GLY A 433 -6.61 8.11 -12.89
C GLY A 433 -5.28 8.32 -13.60
N CYS A 434 -4.75 9.54 -13.49
CA CYS A 434 -3.41 9.88 -13.98
C CYS A 434 -2.54 10.48 -12.87
N LYS A 435 -1.21 10.50 -13.05
CA LYS A 435 -0.31 11.21 -12.14
C LYS A 435 -0.52 12.73 -12.27
N LEU A 436 -0.76 13.41 -11.15
CA LEU A 436 -0.82 14.86 -11.09
C LEU A 436 0.42 15.43 -10.43
N ILE A 437 0.96 16.49 -11.04
CA ILE A 437 2.16 17.20 -10.58
C ILE A 437 1.81 18.64 -10.23
N TYR A 438 2.40 19.14 -9.14
CA TYR A 438 2.30 20.55 -8.79
C TYR A 438 2.96 21.43 -9.87
N PRO A 439 2.27 22.46 -10.40
CA PRO A 439 2.77 23.28 -11.50
C PRO A 439 4.14 23.87 -11.23
N ASN A 440 5.00 23.89 -12.26
CA ASN A 440 6.38 24.41 -12.19
C ASN A 440 7.27 23.71 -11.16
N THR A 441 6.94 22.47 -10.77
CA THR A 441 7.75 21.64 -9.88
C THR A 441 7.87 20.22 -10.43
N ASN A 442 8.62 19.37 -9.72
CA ASN A 442 8.61 17.92 -9.90
C ASN A 442 8.02 17.19 -8.69
N LEU A 443 7.13 17.86 -7.96
CA LEU A 443 6.50 17.30 -6.77
C LEU A 443 5.18 16.64 -7.15
N ILE A 444 5.02 15.40 -6.71
CA ILE A 444 3.78 14.63 -6.87
C ILE A 444 2.67 15.33 -6.08
N GLN A 445 1.51 15.50 -6.71
CA GLN A 445 0.27 15.91 -6.05
C GLN A 445 -0.69 14.73 -5.89
N HIS A 446 -0.76 13.85 -6.88
CA HIS A 446 -1.55 12.64 -6.81
C HIS A 446 -0.89 11.52 -7.62
N VAL A 447 -0.85 10.33 -7.03
CA VAL A 447 -0.54 9.07 -7.70
C VAL A 447 -1.29 7.94 -6.97
N GLY A 448 -2.61 8.12 -6.86
CA GLY A 448 -3.50 7.23 -6.10
C GLY A 448 -3.92 7.80 -4.75
N VAL A 449 -5.03 7.28 -4.23
CA VAL A 449 -5.56 7.55 -2.88
C VAL A 449 -5.63 6.23 -2.12
N VAL A 450 -5.32 6.30 -0.83
CA VAL A 450 -5.45 5.21 0.13
C VAL A 450 -6.37 5.65 1.27
N SER A 451 -7.22 4.75 1.75
CA SER A 451 -8.06 4.93 2.93
C SER A 451 -7.28 4.68 4.21
N PHE A 452 -6.94 5.73 4.94
CA PHE A 452 -6.23 5.65 6.22
C PHE A 452 -7.21 5.63 7.40
N MET A 453 -6.73 5.35 8.61
CA MET A 453 -7.55 5.46 9.84
C MET A 453 -8.13 6.87 10.04
N VAL A 454 -7.46 7.89 9.49
CA VAL A 454 -7.84 9.30 9.59
C VAL A 454 -8.65 9.81 8.39
N GLY A 455 -8.98 8.93 7.44
CA GLY A 455 -9.66 9.27 6.20
C GLY A 455 -8.81 9.03 4.95
N PRO A 456 -9.40 9.19 3.74
CA PRO A 456 -8.68 9.03 2.48
C PRO A 456 -7.57 10.08 2.30
N GLY A 457 -6.40 9.67 1.82
CA GLY A 457 -5.25 10.54 1.57
C GLY A 457 -4.48 10.20 0.29
N HIS A 458 -3.94 11.23 -0.38
CA HIS A 458 -3.16 11.08 -1.60
C HIS A 458 -1.81 10.43 -1.31
N ALA A 459 -1.49 9.34 -2.01
CA ALA A 459 -0.20 8.68 -1.88
C ALA A 459 0.96 9.59 -2.35
N PHE A 460 2.07 9.56 -1.60
CA PHE A 460 3.34 10.23 -1.91
C PHE A 460 3.23 11.74 -2.16
N GLN A 461 2.25 12.42 -1.54
CA GLN A 461 2.02 13.83 -1.78
C GLN A 461 3.28 14.67 -1.42
N ARG A 462 3.67 15.58 -2.32
CA ARG A 462 4.84 16.47 -2.20
C ARG A 462 6.19 15.76 -2.13
N ILE A 463 6.25 14.48 -2.48
CA ILE A 463 7.49 13.76 -2.75
C ILE A 463 7.98 14.11 -4.15
N ASN A 464 9.31 14.14 -4.34
CA ASN A 464 9.90 14.36 -5.66
C ASN A 464 9.71 13.10 -6.52
N ASP A 465 9.13 13.25 -7.71
CA ASP A 465 8.89 12.14 -8.63
C ASP A 465 10.17 11.47 -9.16
N ASP A 466 11.34 12.09 -9.04
CA ASP A 466 12.63 11.44 -9.38
C ASP A 466 12.97 10.26 -8.47
N LEU A 467 12.37 10.18 -7.28
CA LEU A 467 12.62 9.09 -6.34
C LEU A 467 11.84 7.83 -6.76
N ASN A 468 12.44 6.67 -6.52
CA ASN A 468 11.72 5.41 -6.56
C ASN A 468 10.94 5.24 -5.25
N CYS A 469 9.62 5.44 -5.29
CA CYS A 469 8.76 5.36 -4.13
C CYS A 469 8.19 3.94 -4.02
N TYR A 470 8.50 3.27 -2.91
CA TYR A 470 7.90 2.01 -2.48
C TYR A 470 7.62 1.02 -3.62
N TRP A 471 8.66 0.31 -4.07
CA TRP A 471 8.58 -0.65 -5.18
C TRP A 471 8.08 -0.05 -6.51
N GLY A 472 8.39 1.21 -6.76
CA GLY A 472 8.08 1.85 -8.04
C GLY A 472 6.64 2.31 -8.19
N ARG A 473 5.88 2.47 -7.10
CA ARG A 473 4.49 2.95 -7.14
C ARG A 473 4.28 4.30 -7.82
N ASN A 474 5.30 5.16 -7.86
CA ASN A 474 5.25 6.39 -8.63
C ASN A 474 5.74 6.26 -10.08
N LYS A 475 6.26 5.10 -10.49
CA LYS A 475 6.86 4.85 -11.79
C LYS A 475 6.11 3.80 -12.62
N LEU A 476 5.30 2.99 -11.96
CA LEU A 476 4.53 1.88 -12.51
C LEU A 476 3.04 2.08 -12.27
N GLU A 477 2.24 1.40 -13.07
CA GLU A 477 0.79 1.36 -12.91
C GLU A 477 0.46 0.47 -11.72
N TYR A 478 -0.20 1.07 -10.73
CA TYR A 478 -0.67 0.39 -9.54
C TYR A 478 -2.18 0.56 -9.43
N ASN A 479 -2.80 -0.49 -8.92
CA ASN A 479 -4.15 -0.40 -8.41
C ASN A 479 -4.17 0.34 -7.07
N TYR A 480 -5.23 1.12 -6.87
CA TYR A 480 -5.52 1.89 -5.66
C TYR A 480 -7.00 1.74 -5.32
N SER A 481 -7.38 1.95 -4.05
CA SER A 481 -8.80 1.97 -3.69
C SER A 481 -9.54 3.12 -4.36
N ALA A 482 -8.86 4.25 -4.58
CA ALA A 482 -9.43 5.38 -5.30
C ALA A 482 -8.42 6.20 -6.11
N VAL A 483 -8.94 6.89 -7.13
CA VAL A 483 -8.26 7.93 -7.89
C VAL A 483 -9.00 9.25 -7.71
N THR A 484 -8.34 10.38 -7.97
CA THR A 484 -8.97 11.68 -7.77
C THR A 484 -9.86 12.08 -8.95
N GLY A 485 -10.98 12.74 -8.66
CA GLY A 485 -11.89 13.32 -9.65
C GLY A 485 -11.29 14.48 -10.46
N ALA A 486 -10.07 14.93 -10.12
CA ALA A 486 -9.39 15.94 -10.91
C ALA A 486 -9.06 15.47 -12.34
N CYS A 487 -8.86 14.17 -12.55
CA CYS A 487 -8.82 13.52 -13.86
C CYS A 487 -9.12 12.04 -13.68
N LEU A 488 -10.35 11.63 -14.03
CA LEU A 488 -10.87 10.28 -13.83
C LEU A 488 -11.60 9.82 -15.10
N MET A 489 -11.13 8.75 -15.74
CA MET A 489 -11.82 8.09 -16.85
C MET A 489 -12.52 6.82 -16.40
N ILE A 490 -13.69 6.55 -16.96
CA ILE A 490 -14.49 5.36 -16.65
C ILE A 490 -15.34 4.94 -17.87
N ASP A 491 -15.56 3.64 -18.03
CA ASP A 491 -16.55 3.10 -18.96
C ASP A 491 -17.98 3.47 -18.48
N ARG A 492 -18.81 4.03 -19.37
CA ARG A 492 -20.16 4.48 -19.03
C ARG A 492 -21.00 3.39 -18.38
N ASN A 493 -20.95 2.15 -18.87
CA ASN A 493 -21.79 1.09 -18.33
C ASN A 493 -21.42 0.81 -16.87
N LYS A 494 -20.12 0.88 -16.54
CA LYS A 494 -19.64 0.73 -15.15
C LYS A 494 -20.05 1.91 -14.29
N TYR A 495 -19.99 3.13 -14.83
CA TYR A 495 -20.47 4.34 -14.16
C TYR A 495 -21.97 4.26 -13.82
N ASP A 496 -22.79 3.85 -14.81
CA ASP A 496 -24.24 3.71 -14.66
C ASP A 496 -24.60 2.56 -13.70
N GLN A 497 -23.86 1.44 -13.76
CA GLN A 497 -24.03 0.29 -12.87
C GLN A 497 -23.87 0.66 -11.39
N VAL A 498 -22.89 1.51 -11.06
CA VAL A 498 -22.64 1.93 -9.67
C VAL A 498 -23.42 3.17 -9.25
N GLY A 499 -24.25 3.73 -10.14
CA GLY A 499 -25.12 4.88 -9.85
C GLY A 499 -24.46 6.25 -9.94
N GLY A 500 -23.27 6.35 -10.55
CA GLY A 500 -22.55 7.60 -10.76
C GLY A 500 -22.08 8.30 -9.49
N PHE A 501 -21.89 9.64 -9.55
CA PHE A 501 -21.45 10.40 -8.39
C PHE A 501 -22.60 10.61 -7.38
N SER A 502 -22.34 10.31 -6.10
CA SER A 502 -23.29 10.57 -5.03
C SER A 502 -23.51 12.07 -4.80
N GLU A 503 -24.71 12.56 -5.10
CA GLU A 503 -25.12 13.96 -4.85
C GLU A 503 -25.22 14.30 -3.35
N GLN A 504 -25.11 13.32 -2.46
CA GLN A 504 -25.06 13.52 -1.01
C GLN A 504 -23.69 13.99 -0.51
N LEU A 505 -22.68 13.96 -1.39
CA LEU A 505 -21.29 14.39 -1.18
C LEU A 505 -20.95 15.57 -2.12
N PRO A 506 -21.53 16.77 -1.90
CA PRO A 506 -21.48 17.86 -2.87
C PRO A 506 -20.08 18.47 -3.08
N VAL A 507 -19.12 18.25 -2.18
CA VAL A 507 -17.83 18.98 -2.19
C VAL A 507 -16.61 18.08 -2.03
N ALA A 508 -16.63 17.14 -1.09
CA ALA A 508 -15.49 16.29 -0.74
C ALA A 508 -15.87 14.81 -0.83
N TYR A 509 -14.87 13.99 -1.15
CA TYR A 509 -14.96 12.53 -1.19
C TYR A 509 -15.95 11.94 -2.21
N ASN A 510 -16.53 12.74 -3.11
CA ASN A 510 -17.42 12.24 -4.15
C ASN A 510 -16.72 11.30 -5.15
N ASP A 511 -15.47 11.61 -5.49
CA ASP A 511 -14.58 10.77 -6.28
C ASP A 511 -14.20 9.49 -5.56
N ILE A 512 -13.95 9.58 -4.25
CA ILE A 512 -13.66 8.42 -3.41
C ILE A 512 -14.87 7.48 -3.29
N ASP A 513 -16.07 8.03 -3.09
CA ASP A 513 -17.33 7.27 -3.05
C ASP A 513 -17.55 6.50 -4.36
N LEU A 514 -17.43 7.18 -5.51
CA LEU A 514 -17.53 6.52 -6.82
C LEU A 514 -16.51 5.38 -6.95
N CYS A 515 -15.25 5.62 -6.56
CA CYS A 515 -14.19 4.61 -6.61
C CYS A 515 -14.47 3.41 -5.68
N PHE A 516 -15.00 3.63 -4.47
CA PHE A 516 -15.35 2.57 -3.54
C PHE A 516 -16.51 1.72 -4.07
N ASN A 517 -17.56 2.33 -4.62
CA ASN A 517 -18.64 1.57 -5.26
C ASN A 517 -18.11 0.69 -6.41
N LEU A 518 -17.09 1.13 -7.16
CA LEU A 518 -16.46 0.32 -8.21
C LEU A 518 -15.71 -0.88 -7.64
N VAL A 519 -14.98 -0.70 -6.54
CA VAL A 519 -14.28 -1.80 -5.85
C VAL A 519 -15.28 -2.81 -5.30
N GLU A 520 -16.35 -2.34 -4.64
CA GLU A 520 -17.42 -3.20 -4.12
C GLU A 520 -18.17 -3.94 -5.24
N ALA A 521 -18.24 -3.37 -6.44
CA ALA A 521 -18.78 -4.03 -7.63
C ALA A 521 -17.80 -5.01 -8.31
N GLY A 522 -16.60 -5.20 -7.76
CA GLY A 522 -15.59 -6.14 -8.25
C GLY A 522 -14.64 -5.58 -9.31
N TYR A 523 -14.56 -4.25 -9.47
CA TYR A 523 -13.63 -3.59 -10.39
C TYR A 523 -12.37 -3.09 -9.67
N TYR A 524 -11.31 -2.85 -10.44
CA TYR A 524 -10.05 -2.32 -9.93
C TYR A 524 -9.79 -0.92 -10.46
N ASN A 525 -9.62 0.05 -9.56
CA ASN A 525 -9.18 1.39 -9.94
C ASN A 525 -7.66 1.38 -10.14
N VAL A 526 -7.16 2.19 -11.08
CA VAL A 526 -5.74 2.19 -11.48
C VAL A 526 -5.25 3.60 -11.77
N VAL A 527 -3.98 3.86 -11.47
CA VAL A 527 -3.32 5.13 -11.83
C VAL A 527 -2.30 4.90 -12.92
N ARG A 528 -2.47 5.61 -14.03
CA ARG A 528 -1.46 5.72 -15.10
C ARG A 528 -0.38 6.70 -14.70
N THR A 529 0.85 6.20 -14.53
CA THR A 529 1.98 7.01 -14.06
C THR A 529 2.77 7.65 -15.20
N ASP A 530 2.58 7.16 -16.42
CA ASP A 530 3.03 7.75 -17.69
C ASP A 530 2.13 8.87 -18.19
N VAL A 531 0.88 8.92 -17.74
CA VAL A 531 0.01 10.07 -17.98
C VAL A 531 0.25 11.10 -16.90
N ARG A 532 0.98 12.16 -17.24
CA ARG A 532 1.44 13.19 -16.30
C ARG A 532 0.79 14.53 -16.64
N LEU A 533 -0.15 14.96 -15.81
CA LEU A 533 -0.84 16.24 -15.98
C LEU A 533 -0.49 17.22 -14.86
N TYR A 534 -0.74 18.51 -15.07
CA TYR A 534 -0.56 19.54 -14.05
C TYR A 534 -1.90 20.02 -13.53
N HIS A 535 -2.02 20.14 -12.22
CA HIS A 535 -3.25 20.59 -11.57
C HIS A 535 -2.94 21.80 -10.71
N TYR A 536 -3.56 22.94 -11.03
CA TYR A 536 -3.22 24.22 -10.43
C TYR A 536 -3.80 24.44 -9.02
N GLU A 537 -4.57 23.48 -8.50
CA GLU A 537 -5.10 23.31 -7.13
C GLU A 537 -5.22 24.57 -6.27
N SER A 538 -6.43 24.83 -5.77
CA SER A 538 -6.80 26.00 -4.95
C SER A 538 -7.07 27.29 -5.72
N VAL A 539 -7.12 27.26 -7.06
CA VAL A 539 -7.60 28.41 -7.84
C VAL A 539 -9.12 28.50 -7.79
N SER A 540 -9.84 27.38 -7.89
CA SER A 540 -11.31 27.33 -7.85
C SER A 540 -11.89 27.10 -6.45
N ARG A 541 -11.22 26.31 -5.59
CA ARG A 541 -11.76 25.81 -4.29
C ARG A 541 -11.24 26.53 -3.03
N GLY A 542 -10.00 27.04 -3.07
CA GLY A 542 -9.24 27.47 -1.88
C GLY A 542 -8.93 26.32 -0.89
N TYR A 543 -8.02 26.54 0.08
CA TYR A 543 -7.65 25.52 1.08
C TYR A 543 -8.77 25.28 2.12
N ASP A 544 -9.14 24.01 2.37
CA ASP A 544 -10.20 23.64 3.34
C ASP A 544 -9.83 23.94 4.80
N ALA A 545 -8.53 23.97 5.13
CA ALA A 545 -8.02 24.28 6.48
C ALA A 545 -8.12 25.78 6.87
N VAL A 546 -8.73 26.62 6.03
CA VAL A 546 -8.77 28.08 6.21
C VAL A 546 -10.01 28.53 7.01
N SER A 547 -11.03 27.68 7.14
CA SER A 547 -12.24 28.02 7.92
C SER A 547 -12.78 26.82 8.72
N PRO A 548 -13.20 27.02 9.99
CA PRO A 548 -13.83 25.96 10.81
C PRO A 548 -15.04 25.30 10.13
N GLU A 549 -15.81 26.07 9.35
CA GLU A 549 -16.99 25.58 8.63
C GLU A 549 -16.63 24.55 7.55
N LYS A 550 -15.60 24.81 6.72
CA LYS A 550 -15.10 23.87 5.71
C LYS A 550 -14.58 22.57 6.34
N ALA A 551 -13.85 22.66 7.45
CA ALA A 551 -13.38 21.48 8.19
C ALA A 551 -14.55 20.67 8.75
N ALA A 552 -15.55 21.33 9.35
CA ALA A 552 -16.75 20.66 9.85
C ALA A 552 -17.57 19.99 8.72
N ARG A 553 -17.67 20.62 7.55
CA ARG A 553 -18.29 19.99 6.36
C ARG A 553 -17.51 18.75 5.93
N GLN A 554 -16.19 18.86 5.79
CA GLN A 554 -15.34 17.73 5.41
C GLN A 554 -15.52 16.54 6.35
N GLN A 555 -15.56 16.78 7.67
CA GLN A 555 -15.82 15.72 8.65
C GLN A 555 -17.21 15.09 8.48
N ARG A 556 -18.26 15.87 8.22
CA ARG A 556 -19.61 15.34 7.96
C ARG A 556 -19.65 14.48 6.69
N GLU A 557 -19.01 14.92 5.61
CA GLU A 557 -18.96 14.17 4.36
C GLU A 557 -18.08 12.91 4.48
N MET A 558 -16.96 12.97 5.20
CA MET A 558 -16.17 11.77 5.52
C MET A 558 -16.96 10.75 6.34
N LYS A 559 -17.77 11.22 7.31
CA LYS A 559 -18.66 10.32 8.06
C LYS A 559 -19.65 9.63 7.11
N LYS A 560 -20.30 10.38 6.22
CA LYS A 560 -21.22 9.82 5.22
C LYS A 560 -20.55 8.79 4.31
N LEU A 561 -19.31 9.07 3.84
CA LEU A 561 -18.53 8.15 3.03
C LEU A 561 -18.39 6.80 3.73
N TYR A 562 -17.93 6.78 4.98
CA TYR A 562 -17.72 5.53 5.73
C TYR A 562 -19.01 4.91 6.29
N ASP A 563 -20.08 5.69 6.46
CA ASP A 563 -21.41 5.12 6.74
C ASP A 563 -21.93 4.31 5.53
N ARG A 564 -21.55 4.72 4.30
CA ARG A 564 -21.87 4.01 3.05
C ARG A 564 -20.91 2.86 2.76
N HIS A 565 -19.63 3.04 3.07
CA HIS A 565 -18.52 2.14 2.75
C HIS A 565 -17.76 1.73 4.02
N PRO A 566 -18.38 0.97 4.94
CA PRO A 566 -17.80 0.66 6.25
C PRO A 566 -16.52 -0.18 6.16
N GLU A 567 -16.38 -1.02 5.12
CA GLU A 567 -15.22 -1.91 4.93
C GLU A 567 -13.91 -1.14 4.69
N PHE A 568 -13.97 0.06 4.10
CA PHE A 568 -12.79 0.89 3.85
C PHE A 568 -12.38 1.74 5.05
N LYS A 569 -13.09 1.66 6.19
CA LYS A 569 -12.78 2.49 7.35
C LYS A 569 -11.60 1.90 8.14
N GLY A 570 -10.42 2.45 7.91
CA GLY A 570 -9.19 2.00 8.57
C GLY A 570 -8.56 0.74 7.95
N TYR A 571 -9.08 0.32 6.80
CA TYR A 571 -8.55 -0.75 5.96
C TYR A 571 -8.59 -0.30 4.49
N ASP A 572 -7.60 -0.73 3.72
CA ASP A 572 -7.52 -0.47 2.29
C ASP A 572 -6.80 -1.65 1.61
N PRO A 573 -7.42 -2.31 0.61
CA PRO A 573 -6.83 -3.49 -0.03
C PRO A 573 -5.51 -3.19 -0.76
N CYS A 574 -5.27 -1.93 -1.11
CA CYS A 574 -4.04 -1.51 -1.77
C CYS A 574 -2.95 -1.06 -0.77
N TYR A 575 -3.20 -1.15 0.54
CA TYR A 575 -2.31 -0.75 1.62
C TYR A 575 -2.18 -1.81 2.71
N ASN A 576 -0.99 -2.39 2.84
CA ASN A 576 -0.75 -3.48 3.79
C ASN A 576 -0.90 -3.01 5.26
N PRO A 577 -1.56 -3.80 6.13
CA PRO A 577 -1.82 -3.43 7.53
C PRO A 577 -0.55 -3.26 8.40
N ASN A 578 0.60 -3.77 7.95
CA ASN A 578 1.90 -3.61 8.63
C ASN A 578 2.56 -2.24 8.39
N LEU A 579 1.98 -1.40 7.51
CA LEU A 579 2.45 -0.05 7.24
C LEU A 579 1.77 0.98 8.15
N ILE A 580 2.35 2.18 8.28
CA ILE A 580 1.79 3.24 9.14
C ILE A 580 0.42 3.66 8.60
N GLY A 581 -0.66 3.32 9.32
CA GLY A 581 -2.04 3.61 8.93
C GLY A 581 -2.46 5.09 8.84
N ASN A 582 -1.52 6.04 8.87
CA ASN A 582 -1.75 7.48 8.61
C ASN A 582 -0.62 8.13 7.78
N SER A 583 0.25 7.34 7.14
CA SER A 583 1.37 7.86 6.35
C SER A 583 1.20 7.58 4.87
N ASP A 584 1.24 8.64 4.07
CA ASP A 584 1.13 8.62 2.62
C ASP A 584 2.40 8.11 1.90
N ASN A 585 3.46 7.83 2.65
CA ASN A 585 4.76 7.43 2.12
C ASN A 585 5.10 5.94 2.28
N PHE A 586 4.14 5.13 2.77
CA PHE A 586 4.30 3.68 2.95
C PHE A 586 5.49 3.30 3.87
N SER A 587 5.73 4.09 4.92
CA SER A 587 6.72 3.75 5.95
C SER A 587 6.23 2.64 6.88
N LEU A 588 7.17 1.93 7.50
CA LEU A 588 6.89 0.84 8.45
C LEU A 588 6.15 1.33 9.68
N ARG A 589 5.12 0.60 10.13
CA ARG A 589 4.45 0.86 11.41
C ARG A 589 5.40 0.51 12.55
N LEU A 590 5.98 1.54 13.16
CA LEU A 590 6.89 1.41 14.28
C LEU A 590 6.24 1.94 15.54
N LEU A 591 5.97 1.04 16.48
CA LEU A 591 5.86 1.45 17.87
C LEU A 591 7.28 1.44 18.42
N LYS A 592 7.81 2.57 18.90
CA LYS A 592 9.10 2.54 19.60
C LYS A 592 8.88 1.92 20.97
N VAL A 593 9.34 0.67 21.18
CA VAL A 593 9.41 0.10 22.52
C VAL A 593 10.41 0.90 23.34
N LYS A 594 9.99 1.33 24.52
CA LYS A 594 10.73 2.18 25.43
C LYS A 594 11.35 1.32 26.51
N GLU A 595 12.60 1.63 26.84
CA GLU A 595 13.24 1.07 28.02
C GLU A 595 12.47 1.49 29.27
N ILE A 596 12.39 0.56 30.21
CA ILE A 596 11.80 0.77 31.51
C ILE A 596 12.93 1.23 32.43
N GLU A 597 12.85 2.47 32.88
CA GLU A 597 13.86 3.07 33.75
C GLU A 597 13.42 2.92 35.22
N THR A 598 14.30 2.39 36.06
CA THR A 598 14.21 2.56 37.53
C THR A 598 14.93 3.86 37.91
N PRO A 599 14.25 4.84 38.52
CA PRO A 599 14.90 6.09 38.91
C PRO A 599 16.00 5.85 39.98
N GLU A 600 17.18 6.45 39.80
CA GLU A 600 18.35 6.29 40.68
C GLU A 600 18.18 6.89 42.08
N GLU A 601 17.20 7.79 42.25
CA GLU A 601 16.75 8.27 43.56
C GLU A 601 15.22 8.30 43.55
N THR A 602 14.58 7.82 44.61
CA THR A 602 13.14 7.95 44.87
C THR A 602 12.72 9.42 44.97
N GLN A 603 12.66 10.12 43.84
CA GLN A 603 11.78 11.26 43.70
C GLN A 603 10.37 10.69 43.66
N GLN A 604 9.73 10.60 44.82
CA GLN A 604 8.27 10.46 44.88
C GLN A 604 7.68 11.53 43.97
N VAL A 605 7.08 11.12 42.85
CA VAL A 605 6.35 12.03 41.98
C VAL A 605 5.24 12.64 42.84
N LEU A 606 5.44 13.88 43.29
CA LEU A 606 4.53 14.59 44.19
C LEU A 606 3.21 14.84 43.45
N VAL A 607 2.17 14.10 43.85
CA VAL A 607 0.83 14.15 43.26
C VAL A 607 0.10 15.43 43.67
N GLU A 608 0.04 16.44 42.80
CA GLU A 608 -0.98 17.50 42.90
C GLU A 608 -2.26 17.04 42.17
N LYS A 609 -3.29 16.65 42.91
CA LYS A 609 -4.58 16.25 42.33
C LYS A 609 -5.26 17.45 41.66
N GLY A 610 -5.43 17.43 40.33
CA GLY A 610 -6.56 18.14 39.73
C GLY A 610 -6.42 18.77 38.34
N SER A 611 -5.21 18.88 37.78
CA SER A 611 -4.98 19.71 36.59
C SER A 611 -4.76 18.93 35.29
N LEU A 612 -4.41 17.65 35.36
CA LEU A 612 -4.23 16.79 34.20
C LEU A 612 -5.57 16.41 33.56
N GLN A 613 -5.77 16.84 32.30
CA GLN A 613 -6.80 16.30 31.41
C GLN A 613 -6.15 15.36 30.43
N TYR A 614 -6.79 14.22 30.18
CA TYR A 614 -6.31 13.24 29.23
C TYR A 614 -7.46 12.44 28.63
N LYS A 615 -7.17 11.76 27.53
CA LYS A 615 -7.94 10.64 27.00
C LYS A 615 -6.95 9.56 26.62
N VAL A 616 -7.11 8.38 27.20
CA VAL A 616 -6.44 7.17 26.71
C VAL A 616 -7.31 6.61 25.59
N GLU A 617 -6.71 6.38 24.44
CA GLU A 617 -7.37 5.87 23.25
C GLU A 617 -7.03 4.40 23.01
N GLU A 618 -5.84 3.99 23.44
CA GLU A 618 -5.37 2.61 23.41
C GLU A 618 -4.68 2.28 24.74
N PHE A 619 -5.01 1.12 25.31
CA PHE A 619 -4.33 0.52 26.47
C PHE A 619 -4.41 -1.00 26.33
N THR A 620 -3.27 -1.67 26.18
CA THR A 620 -3.21 -3.14 26.08
C THR A 620 -2.45 -3.75 27.26
N ASP A 621 -2.89 -4.90 27.78
CA ASP A 621 -2.15 -5.70 28.78
C ASP A 621 -1.65 -7.03 28.16
N GLU A 622 -0.90 -6.90 27.07
CA GLU A 622 -0.27 -8.02 26.36
C GLU A 622 1.23 -8.10 26.70
N ALA A 623 1.99 -8.97 26.02
CA ALA A 623 3.46 -9.06 26.21
C ALA A 623 4.17 -7.71 26.01
N VAL A 624 3.67 -6.91 25.06
CA VAL A 624 4.00 -5.49 24.90
C VAL A 624 2.80 -4.67 25.33
N VAL A 625 2.94 -3.92 26.42
CA VAL A 625 1.93 -2.97 26.88
C VAL A 625 2.02 -1.73 26.02
N LYS A 626 0.95 -1.41 25.31
CA LYS A 626 0.81 -0.19 24.51
C LYS A 626 -0.13 0.75 25.23
N ILE A 627 0.26 2.01 25.32
CA ILE A 627 -0.61 3.06 25.83
C ILE A 627 -0.45 4.31 24.98
N SER A 628 -1.56 4.78 24.42
CA SER A 628 -1.57 5.95 23.56
C SER A 628 -2.82 6.81 23.80
N GLY A 629 -2.72 8.08 23.46
CA GLY A 629 -3.80 9.03 23.62
C GLY A 629 -3.30 10.46 23.61
N TRP A 630 -3.95 11.33 24.38
CA TRP A 630 -3.48 12.70 24.59
C TRP A 630 -3.63 13.11 26.05
N ALA A 631 -2.74 13.98 26.50
CA ALA A 631 -2.77 14.56 27.84
C ALA A 631 -2.26 16.00 27.84
N LEU A 632 -2.85 16.84 28.67
CA LEU A 632 -2.45 18.24 28.87
C LEU A 632 -2.69 18.66 30.32
N ASN A 633 -1.84 19.55 30.82
CA ASN A 633 -2.04 20.19 32.11
C ASN A 633 -2.88 21.46 31.91
N ARG A 634 -4.07 21.57 32.54
CA ARG A 634 -4.98 22.72 32.44
C ARG A 634 -4.40 24.01 33.03
N LYS A 635 -3.57 23.94 34.06
CA LYS A 635 -2.99 25.13 34.72
C LYS A 635 -1.92 25.77 33.82
N THR A 636 -1.02 24.96 33.27
CA THR A 636 0.09 25.44 32.45
C THR A 636 -0.30 25.54 30.96
N LEU A 637 -1.33 24.80 30.55
CA LEU A 637 -1.77 24.58 29.16
C LEU A 637 -0.59 24.15 28.27
N ARG A 638 0.35 23.36 28.80
CA ARG A 638 1.55 22.88 28.11
C ARG A 638 1.39 21.41 27.69
N ALA A 639 1.98 21.09 26.54
CA ALA A 639 2.33 19.72 26.15
C ALA A 639 3.78 19.47 26.62
N GLY A 640 3.92 19.01 27.87
CA GLY A 640 5.18 18.59 28.47
C GLY A 640 5.59 17.19 27.99
N THR A 641 6.68 16.66 28.55
CA THR A 641 7.04 15.26 28.32
C THR A 641 6.21 14.42 29.28
N LEU A 642 5.32 13.61 28.73
CA LEU A 642 4.51 12.70 29.52
C LEU A 642 5.33 11.44 29.81
N ASN A 643 5.33 11.01 31.05
CA ASN A 643 5.88 9.72 31.46
C ASN A 643 4.73 8.81 31.86
N ILE A 644 4.90 7.52 31.59
CA ILE A 644 4.06 6.49 32.19
C ILE A 644 4.83 5.95 33.38
N VAL A 645 4.19 5.97 34.54
CA VAL A 645 4.75 5.46 35.78
C VAL A 645 4.00 4.21 36.17
N LEU A 646 4.73 3.12 36.30
CA LEU A 646 4.25 1.82 36.75
C LEU A 646 4.62 1.70 38.22
N THR A 647 3.63 1.63 39.11
CA THR A 647 3.87 1.48 40.54
C THR A 647 3.56 0.04 40.93
N GLY A 648 4.59 -0.72 41.30
CA GLY A 648 4.46 -2.09 41.78
C GLY A 648 3.82 -2.17 43.15
N GLN A 649 3.35 -3.35 43.55
CA GLN A 649 2.82 -3.60 44.89
C GLN A 649 3.89 -3.40 45.99
N ASP A 650 5.15 -3.64 45.64
CA ASP A 650 6.34 -3.32 46.44
C ASP A 650 6.61 -1.81 46.58
N LYS A 651 5.77 -0.97 45.98
CA LYS A 651 5.88 0.50 45.88
C LYS A 651 7.09 0.97 45.07
N GLN A 652 7.78 0.08 44.37
CA GLN A 652 8.81 0.47 43.41
C GLN A 652 8.16 1.08 42.17
N GLN A 653 8.77 2.14 41.67
CA GLN A 653 8.27 2.86 40.51
C GLN A 653 9.19 2.64 39.32
N TYR A 654 8.57 2.38 38.18
CA TYR A 654 9.23 2.21 36.91
C TYR A 654 8.69 3.24 35.94
N ILE A 655 9.59 3.90 35.21
CA ILE A 655 9.25 5.00 34.32
C ILE A 655 9.44 4.57 32.88
N VAL A 656 8.39 4.74 32.09
CA VAL A 656 8.41 4.57 30.64
C VAL A 656 8.20 5.93 30.00
N LYS A 657 9.23 6.42 29.31
CA LYS A 657 9.17 7.72 28.61
C LYS A 657 8.27 7.61 27.38
N SER A 658 7.23 8.42 27.29
CA SER A 658 6.39 8.45 26.08
C SER A 658 7.06 9.24 24.93
N GLU A 659 6.75 8.84 23.70
CA GLU A 659 6.94 9.68 22.52
C GLU A 659 5.81 10.70 22.41
N ARG A 660 6.15 11.90 21.91
CA ARG A 660 5.13 12.91 21.60
C ARG A 660 4.52 12.65 20.24
N LEU A 661 3.20 12.55 20.20
CA LEU A 661 2.43 12.43 18.97
C LEU A 661 1.86 13.78 18.54
N TYR A 662 1.84 13.98 17.22
CA TYR A 662 1.20 15.14 16.61
C TYR A 662 -0.33 14.93 16.53
N ARG A 663 -1.08 15.77 17.23
CA ARG A 663 -2.55 15.72 17.39
C ARG A 663 -3.21 17.04 17.02
N PRO A 664 -3.39 17.31 15.71
CA PRO A 664 -4.02 18.54 15.24
C PRO A 664 -5.49 18.63 15.68
N ASP A 665 -6.17 17.50 15.84
CA ASP A 665 -7.51 17.39 16.41
C ASP A 665 -7.59 17.92 17.85
N VAL A 666 -6.60 17.60 18.70
CA VAL A 666 -6.52 18.13 20.08
C VAL A 666 -6.19 19.62 20.07
N ARG A 667 -5.28 20.07 19.18
CA ARG A 667 -5.03 21.50 18.97
C ARG A 667 -6.33 22.24 18.63
N ASP A 668 -7.12 21.68 17.74
CA ASP A 668 -8.33 22.30 17.20
C ASP A 668 -9.45 22.31 18.23
N ALA A 669 -9.60 21.23 19.01
CA ALA A 669 -10.56 21.14 20.11
C ALA A 669 -10.30 22.18 21.22
N PHE A 670 -9.04 22.52 21.49
CA PHE A 670 -8.66 23.43 22.58
C PHE A 670 -8.14 24.80 22.11
N GLY A 671 -8.11 25.07 20.79
CA GLY A 671 -7.80 26.36 20.18
C GLY A 671 -6.38 26.90 20.39
N LYS A 672 -5.39 26.05 20.74
CA LYS A 672 -4.00 26.50 21.01
C LYS A 672 -2.96 25.69 20.24
N ARG A 673 -2.19 26.36 19.39
CA ARG A 673 -1.15 25.75 18.51
C ARG A 673 -0.21 24.77 19.21
N ARG A 674 0.21 25.06 20.45
CA ARG A 674 1.14 24.22 21.22
C ARG A 674 0.54 22.89 21.70
N LEU A 675 -0.78 22.75 21.68
CA LEU A 675 -1.48 21.51 22.05
C LEU A 675 -1.51 20.49 20.90
N ALA A 676 -0.98 20.85 19.73
CA ALA A 676 -0.78 19.91 18.64
C ALA A 676 0.24 18.79 18.97
N PHE A 677 0.93 18.87 20.11
CA PHE A 677 1.84 17.84 20.61
C PHE A 677 1.40 17.29 21.97
N ALA A 678 0.13 17.48 22.32
CA ALA A 678 -0.44 16.89 23.53
C ALA A 678 -0.66 15.37 23.40
N GLY A 679 -0.48 14.81 22.20
CA GLY A 679 -0.52 13.37 21.98
C GLY A 679 0.67 12.69 22.61
N PHE A 680 0.46 11.49 23.14
CA PHE A 680 1.51 10.63 23.65
C PHE A 680 1.29 9.20 23.17
N GLU A 681 2.40 8.47 23.06
CA GLU A 681 2.39 7.03 22.85
C GLU A 681 3.61 6.43 23.54
N ALA A 682 3.42 5.30 24.20
CA ALA A 682 4.52 4.45 24.59
C ALA A 682 4.15 2.99 24.42
N ALA A 683 5.15 2.19 24.11
CA ALA A 683 5.08 0.74 24.18
C ALA A 683 6.23 0.26 25.06
N PHE A 684 6.03 -0.76 25.89
CA PHE A 684 7.09 -1.39 26.67
C PHE A 684 6.82 -2.88 26.88
N ILE A 685 7.88 -3.68 27.02
CA ILE A 685 7.78 -5.13 27.21
C ILE A 685 7.52 -5.41 28.70
N LYS A 686 6.37 -6.00 29.04
CA LYS A 686 6.01 -6.22 30.44
C LYS A 686 6.89 -7.25 31.15
N GLN A 687 7.49 -8.18 30.39
CA GLN A 687 8.40 -9.21 30.91
C GLN A 687 9.73 -8.62 31.44
N ASN A 688 10.03 -7.36 31.13
CA ASN A 688 11.20 -6.66 31.69
C ASN A 688 10.96 -6.12 33.11
N LEU A 689 9.73 -6.26 33.64
CA LEU A 689 9.38 -5.91 35.01
C LEU A 689 9.40 -7.15 35.91
N PRO A 690 9.68 -7.00 37.21
CA PRO A 690 9.44 -8.06 38.19
C PRO A 690 8.00 -8.59 38.17
N LYS A 691 7.83 -9.87 38.50
CA LYS A 691 6.51 -10.53 38.55
C LYS A 691 5.67 -9.98 39.69
N GLN A 692 4.77 -9.06 39.37
CA GLN A 692 3.78 -8.50 40.29
C GLN A 692 2.69 -7.74 39.52
N HIS A 693 1.72 -7.20 40.25
CA HIS A 693 0.74 -6.25 39.71
C HIS A 693 1.29 -4.83 39.74
N TYR A 694 1.00 -4.06 38.68
CA TYR A 694 1.41 -2.67 38.56
C TYR A 694 0.23 -1.75 38.29
N GLU A 695 0.13 -0.66 39.03
CA GLU A 695 -0.75 0.47 38.69
C GLU A 695 -0.08 1.36 37.64
N VAL A 696 -0.79 1.66 36.56
CA VAL A 696 -0.28 2.49 35.46
C VAL A 696 -0.83 3.90 35.57
N SER A 697 0.07 4.88 35.69
CA SER A 697 -0.26 6.29 35.81
C SER A 697 0.38 7.13 34.70
N LEU A 698 -0.38 8.07 34.14
CA LEU A 698 0.15 9.13 33.30
C LEU A 698 0.67 10.26 34.19
N VAL A 699 1.91 10.69 33.99
CA VAL A 699 2.55 11.76 34.73
C VAL A 699 2.99 12.86 33.78
N LEU A 700 2.51 14.08 33.98
CA LEU A 700 2.83 15.25 33.16
C LEU A 700 3.00 16.48 34.06
N ASP A 701 4.18 17.12 33.98
CA ASP A 701 4.52 18.32 34.76
C ASP A 701 4.29 18.13 36.29
N GLY A 702 4.52 16.92 36.80
CA GLY A 702 4.32 16.56 38.22
C GLY A 702 2.89 16.19 38.62
N ASP A 703 1.89 16.36 37.74
CA ASP A 703 0.52 15.86 37.98
C ASP A 703 0.41 14.42 37.47
N ALA A 704 -0.21 13.55 38.27
CA ALA A 704 -0.31 12.12 38.01
C ALA A 704 -1.77 11.66 38.01
N ARG A 705 -2.14 10.82 37.02
CA ARG A 705 -3.45 10.18 36.95
C ARG A 705 -3.28 8.70 36.64
N MET A 706 -3.81 7.85 37.53
CA MET A 706 -3.96 6.42 37.25
C MET A 706 -4.95 6.24 36.09
N VAL A 707 -4.57 5.39 35.14
CA VAL A 707 -5.32 5.13 33.90
C VAL A 707 -5.61 3.66 33.65
N GLY A 708 -4.94 2.77 34.38
CA GLY A 708 -5.13 1.33 34.26
C GLY A 708 -4.19 0.57 35.18
N SER A 709 -4.12 -0.74 34.99
CA SER A 709 -3.19 -1.62 35.67
C SER A 709 -2.78 -2.76 34.75
N ILE A 710 -1.60 -3.35 34.99
CA ILE A 710 -1.10 -4.51 34.24
C ILE A 710 -0.63 -5.62 35.19
N VAL A 711 -0.69 -6.86 34.73
CA VAL A 711 -0.18 -8.04 35.46
C VAL A 711 1.01 -8.66 34.73
N VAL A 712 2.11 -8.82 35.46
CA VAL A 712 3.30 -9.55 35.00
C VAL A 712 3.32 -10.93 35.65
N ALA A 713 3.02 -11.96 34.86
CA ALA A 713 2.85 -13.35 35.30
C ALA A 713 4.17 -14.13 35.42
#